data_AF-A0A9E2E538-F1
#
_entry.id   AF-A0A9E2E538-F1
#
_cell.length_a   1.000
_cell.length_b   1.000
_cell.length_c   1.000
_cell.angle_alpha   90.00
_cell.angle_beta   90.00
_cell.angle_gamma   90.00
#
_symmetry.space_group_name_H-M   'P 1'
#
loop_
_entity.id
_entity.type
_entity.pdbx_description
1 polymer ?
#
loop_
_entity_poly.entity_id
_entity_poly.type
_entity_poly.pdbx_seq_one_letter_code
_entity_poly.pdbx_strand_id
1 'polypeptide(L)'
;MLKSKKTILIFLILVIGLSACGAQSTTEVSPTNAEKSVETEAEPTPVLAQETTPDTETTSTFTLTSPDLPLGGYLPVEYTCDGDGSTLALSWSGAPFGTVGYAVIMHHIPNAEESAHWYWVLYNIPTNVLSLPKNVTGVGTLGNNINNGLAEYSPPCSKGPGDKEYIYTVYALSAEPHLTVPTAQIDRDALLAAIQDITLTSSELHVVYARSGMTDDSQQTQQAVEAKLPPPEAYAACTDKALGDSCNFTAAKGPESGTCESVQDQITCVAPHGPNGQNGQQSQQGGQQPTNGAPAYNIEQAISDRAQGMTIAYDALAFLTGDLGSDSFFPPGKVADFWGLQYLRDNDPSEMGHAGDFLTSAAMNTFYNLTPDQRAELVALAESQVDSINEYGYMRFTLIDAFNRLLEGDLPTGATELNEEAVKAYSAELYRLDGEISFDRAELMGNILNNLSAEQKAYFDAMVGKGMLEWADVEEPADMRSLDRDVKVAVMTYAADMFSWYAGSVEADVYFCPERHGTYFGSFYLKDIHAMSDSSYAIPTDLTGNMGEAMFETLAHDQSQLITDLVDVQKPSLQGIVDVREQISIELRKFLDGEAADKALIISLMEEYGTLDGAIIYNYATNFSQVNQSLTDEQQAQLMAYREEMLGDLMYPSGAYLYSQAISMPAILNTDFLFK
;
A
#
# COMPACT_ATOMS: atom_id res chain seq x y z
N MET A 1 -13.47 -75.38 1.09
CA MET A 1 -14.95 -75.46 0.97
C MET A 1 -15.48 -74.04 1.17
N LEU A 2 -15.55 -73.23 0.13
CA LEU A 2 -16.69 -73.01 -0.79
C LEU A 2 -17.89 -72.27 -0.16
N LYS A 3 -18.18 -71.14 -0.83
CA LYS A 3 -19.43 -70.37 -0.96
C LYS A 3 -19.61 -69.18 0.00
N SER A 4 -20.09 -68.01 -0.43
CA SER A 4 -20.45 -67.49 -1.76
C SER A 4 -21.18 -66.16 -1.58
N LYS A 5 -20.73 -65.10 -2.28
CA LYS A 5 -21.53 -64.05 -2.99
C LYS A 5 -22.50 -63.19 -2.14
N LYS A 6 -22.77 -61.92 -2.44
CA LYS A 6 -23.09 -61.38 -3.76
C LYS A 6 -23.18 -59.83 -3.69
N THR A 7 -22.37 -59.18 -4.51
CA THR A 7 -22.63 -57.89 -5.16
C THR A 7 -23.98 -57.93 -5.89
N ILE A 8 -24.77 -56.85 -5.84
CA ILE A 8 -25.91 -56.64 -6.74
C ILE A 8 -25.63 -55.39 -7.58
N LEU A 9 -25.41 -55.67 -8.86
CA LEU A 9 -25.44 -54.80 -10.02
C LEU A 9 -26.56 -55.36 -10.92
N ILE A 10 -27.52 -54.52 -11.32
CA ILE A 10 -28.54 -54.73 -12.38
C ILE A 10 -28.74 -53.32 -12.95
N PHE A 11 -28.37 -52.89 -14.17
CA PHE A 11 -28.37 -53.43 -15.54
C PHE A 11 -29.74 -53.78 -16.12
N LEU A 12 -30.29 -52.87 -16.94
CA LEU A 12 -31.05 -53.13 -18.19
C LEU A 12 -31.26 -51.74 -18.87
N ILE A 13 -30.56 -51.38 -19.95
CA ILE A 13 -30.78 -51.75 -21.36
C ILE A 13 -32.21 -51.43 -21.85
N LEU A 14 -32.32 -50.45 -22.76
CA LEU A 14 -32.97 -50.71 -24.05
C LEU A 14 -32.45 -49.76 -25.15
N VAL A 15 -31.98 -50.42 -26.20
CA VAL A 15 -31.55 -49.96 -27.51
C VAL A 15 -32.74 -50.05 -28.48
N ILE A 16 -32.90 -49.05 -29.34
CA ILE A 16 -33.35 -49.20 -30.75
C ILE A 16 -32.55 -48.12 -31.51
N GLY A 17 -31.69 -48.38 -32.49
CA GLY A 17 -31.70 -49.40 -33.55
C GLY A 17 -32.05 -48.70 -34.88
N LEU A 18 -31.07 -48.18 -35.63
CA LEU A 18 -30.40 -48.83 -36.78
C LEU A 18 -31.13 -48.68 -38.13
N SER A 19 -30.41 -48.13 -39.12
CA SER A 19 -30.20 -48.62 -40.51
C SER A 19 -29.50 -47.50 -41.31
N ALA A 20 -28.18 -47.50 -41.58
CA ALA A 20 -27.31 -48.42 -42.33
C ALA A 20 -27.50 -48.41 -43.86
N CYS A 21 -26.44 -48.00 -44.57
CA CYS A 21 -25.86 -48.49 -45.85
C CYS A 21 -24.91 -47.36 -46.35
N GLY A 22 -23.58 -47.51 -46.39
CA GLY A 22 -22.80 -48.36 -47.31
C GLY A 22 -22.82 -47.78 -48.74
N ALA A 23 -21.78 -47.68 -49.56
CA ALA A 23 -20.33 -47.93 -49.49
C ALA A 23 -19.73 -47.39 -50.82
N GLN A 24 -18.47 -46.95 -50.79
CA GLN A 24 -17.41 -46.96 -51.85
C GLN A 24 -17.78 -47.16 -53.34
N SER A 25 -17.18 -46.35 -54.24
CA SER A 25 -15.97 -46.74 -55.01
C SER A 25 -15.68 -45.82 -56.22
N THR A 26 -14.42 -45.32 -56.27
CA THR A 26 -13.48 -45.18 -57.41
C THR A 26 -13.86 -44.52 -58.75
N THR A 27 -13.04 -43.56 -59.20
CA THR A 27 -11.96 -43.70 -60.24
C THR A 27 -11.26 -42.33 -60.41
N GLU A 28 -9.94 -42.23 -60.16
CA GLU A 28 -8.84 -42.08 -61.14
C GLU A 28 -9.01 -40.90 -62.13
N VAL A 29 -8.04 -39.99 -62.29
CA VAL A 29 -6.79 -40.17 -63.05
C VAL A 29 -5.76 -39.08 -62.67
N SER A 30 -4.46 -39.43 -62.73
CA SER A 30 -3.26 -38.59 -62.51
C SER A 30 -2.55 -38.26 -63.86
N PRO A 31 -1.28 -37.82 -63.94
CA PRO A 31 -0.82 -36.46 -64.20
C PRO A 31 -0.06 -36.28 -65.55
N THR A 32 0.20 -35.03 -65.98
CA THR A 32 1.33 -34.77 -66.93
C THR A 32 1.93 -33.35 -66.82
N ASN A 33 3.26 -33.34 -66.71
CA ASN A 33 4.31 -32.34 -66.89
C ASN A 33 4.03 -31.09 -67.77
N ALA A 34 4.67 -29.95 -67.44
CA ALA A 34 5.90 -29.51 -68.13
C ALA A 34 6.50 -28.18 -67.58
N GLU A 35 7.81 -28.29 -67.33
CA GLU A 35 8.92 -27.32 -67.20
C GLU A 35 8.81 -25.86 -67.70
N LYS A 36 9.27 -24.95 -66.81
CA LYS A 36 10.51 -24.13 -66.90
C LYS A 36 10.59 -22.99 -67.94
N SER A 37 10.77 -21.76 -67.43
CA SER A 37 11.62 -20.74 -68.06
C SER A 37 12.19 -19.76 -67.03
N VAL A 38 13.45 -19.43 -67.27
CA VAL A 38 14.40 -18.60 -66.51
C VAL A 38 14.25 -17.12 -66.90
N GLU A 39 14.47 -16.18 -65.97
CA GLU A 39 15.25 -14.92 -66.14
C GLU A 39 15.14 -14.09 -64.85
N THR A 40 16.20 -13.94 -64.07
CA THR A 40 17.29 -12.92 -64.12
C THR A 40 16.88 -11.54 -63.63
N GLU A 41 17.58 -11.17 -62.56
CA GLU A 41 17.67 -9.95 -61.76
C GLU A 41 17.69 -8.62 -62.55
N ALA A 42 17.00 -7.60 -62.03
CA ALA A 42 17.14 -6.20 -62.43
C ALA A 42 17.12 -5.28 -61.19
N GLU A 43 18.11 -4.38 -61.15
CA GLU A 43 18.44 -3.41 -60.09
C GLU A 43 17.31 -2.41 -59.74
N PRO A 44 17.32 -1.83 -58.51
CA PRO A 44 16.46 -0.71 -58.17
C PRO A 44 17.06 0.62 -58.66
N THR A 45 16.27 1.42 -59.37
CA THR A 45 16.55 2.85 -59.65
C THR A 45 15.66 3.74 -58.76
N PRO A 46 16.05 4.99 -58.49
CA PRO A 46 16.00 5.60 -57.17
C PRO A 46 14.70 6.38 -56.96
N VAL A 47 14.09 6.18 -55.79
CA VAL A 47 13.01 7.06 -55.33
C VAL A 47 13.65 8.25 -54.61
N LEU A 48 13.28 9.44 -55.09
CA LEU A 48 13.70 10.74 -54.59
C LEU A 48 13.51 10.88 -53.08
N ALA A 49 14.49 11.51 -52.44
CA ALA A 49 14.46 11.94 -51.06
C ALA A 49 13.17 12.71 -50.74
N GLN A 50 12.38 12.18 -49.81
CA GLN A 50 11.41 12.94 -49.04
C GLN A 50 12.00 13.16 -47.65
N GLU A 51 11.95 14.43 -47.25
CA GLU A 51 12.56 15.01 -46.08
C GLU A 51 12.18 14.25 -44.80
N THR A 52 13.21 13.86 -44.04
CA THR A 52 13.07 13.43 -42.66
C THR A 52 12.43 14.56 -41.86
N THR A 53 11.18 14.36 -41.43
CA THR A 53 10.61 15.14 -40.34
C THR A 53 11.43 14.83 -39.08
N PRO A 54 11.83 15.83 -38.28
CA PRO A 54 12.53 15.57 -37.04
C PRO A 54 11.60 14.78 -36.11
N ASP A 55 12.15 13.76 -35.45
CA ASP A 55 11.57 13.19 -34.24
C ASP A 55 11.09 14.33 -33.36
N THR A 56 9.81 14.31 -33.02
CA THR A 56 9.32 15.17 -31.95
C THR A 56 9.80 14.50 -30.67
N GLU A 57 11.02 14.85 -30.24
CA GLU A 57 11.46 14.63 -28.87
C GLU A 57 10.32 15.10 -27.96
N THR A 58 9.70 14.16 -27.26
CA THR A 58 8.80 14.49 -26.17
C THR A 58 9.70 15.01 -25.07
N THR A 59 9.94 16.33 -25.05
CA THR A 59 10.68 16.98 -23.97
C THR A 59 9.90 16.75 -22.69
N SER A 60 10.30 15.76 -21.89
CA SER A 60 9.82 15.59 -20.53
C SER A 60 10.12 16.88 -19.76
N THR A 61 9.08 17.57 -19.31
CA THR A 61 9.23 18.78 -18.52
C THR A 61 9.81 18.42 -17.16
N PHE A 62 10.95 19.02 -16.79
CA PHE A 62 11.52 18.86 -15.45
C PHE A 62 10.65 19.63 -14.44
N THR A 63 10.06 18.91 -13.49
CA THR A 63 9.10 19.46 -12.52
C THR A 63 9.63 19.36 -11.10
N LEU A 64 9.35 20.37 -10.28
CA LEU A 64 9.55 20.39 -8.84
C LEU A 64 8.21 20.57 -8.15
N THR A 65 7.92 19.71 -7.19
CA THR A 65 6.68 19.66 -6.42
C THR A 65 6.98 19.45 -4.93
N SER A 66 5.99 19.66 -4.09
CA SER A 66 6.04 19.29 -2.67
C SER A 66 4.75 18.56 -2.32
N PRO A 67 4.80 17.38 -1.67
CA PRO A 67 3.58 16.70 -1.21
C PRO A 67 2.86 17.48 -0.10
N ASP A 68 3.57 18.37 0.60
CA ASP A 68 3.05 19.17 1.70
C ASP A 68 2.30 20.42 1.20
N LEU A 69 2.29 20.68 -0.11
CA LEU A 69 1.68 21.86 -0.72
C LEU A 69 0.96 21.55 -2.03
N PRO A 70 -0.28 22.02 -2.23
CA PRO A 70 -0.82 22.18 -3.57
C PRO A 70 0.04 23.20 -4.35
N LEU A 71 0.23 22.99 -5.67
CA LEU A 71 1.00 23.88 -6.57
C LEU A 71 0.66 25.37 -6.34
N GLY A 72 1.60 26.15 -5.79
CA GLY A 72 1.48 27.59 -5.54
C GLY A 72 0.84 28.02 -4.20
N GLY A 73 0.85 27.16 -3.18
CA GLY A 73 0.19 27.38 -1.89
C GLY A 73 0.91 28.30 -0.87
N TYR A 74 0.18 28.64 0.20
CA TYR A 74 0.74 29.28 1.40
C TYR A 74 1.66 28.30 2.14
N LEU A 75 2.86 28.72 2.50
CA LEU A 75 3.81 27.94 3.30
C LEU A 75 3.27 27.81 4.74
N PRO A 76 2.99 26.59 5.24
CA PRO A 76 2.55 26.39 6.62
C PRO A 76 3.55 26.92 7.65
N VAL A 77 3.03 27.39 8.79
CA VAL A 77 3.84 28.01 9.86
C VAL A 77 4.93 27.07 10.41
N GLU A 78 4.74 25.76 10.33
CA GLU A 78 5.73 24.75 10.74
C GLU A 78 7.07 24.84 9.97
N TYR A 79 7.05 25.37 8.75
CA TYR A 79 8.26 25.53 7.91
C TYR A 79 8.89 26.91 8.05
N THR A 80 8.41 27.74 8.97
CA THR A 80 8.94 29.08 9.24
C THR A 80 9.51 29.17 10.65
N CYS A 81 10.22 30.26 10.95
CA CYS A 81 10.77 30.50 12.29
C CYS A 81 9.69 30.71 13.38
N ASP A 82 8.43 30.89 12.97
CA ASP A 82 7.30 31.04 13.87
C ASP A 82 6.66 29.68 14.25
N GLY A 83 7.12 28.57 13.64
CA GLY A 83 6.77 27.19 13.99
C GLY A 83 8.02 26.31 14.22
N ASP A 84 7.96 25.04 13.80
CA ASP A 84 9.02 24.05 14.04
C ASP A 84 10.33 24.32 13.27
N GLY A 85 10.28 25.20 12.27
CA GLY A 85 11.44 25.54 11.43
C GLY A 85 11.93 24.36 10.58
N SER A 86 11.03 23.45 10.20
CA SER A 86 11.37 22.26 9.41
C SER A 86 11.62 22.58 7.94
N THR A 87 12.37 21.73 7.23
CA THR A 87 12.44 21.83 5.75
C THR A 87 11.13 21.34 5.13
N LEU A 88 10.71 21.98 4.05
CA LEU A 88 9.60 21.50 3.21
C LEU A 88 10.02 20.23 2.47
N ALA A 89 9.14 19.22 2.38
CA ALA A 89 9.45 18.07 1.54
C ALA A 89 9.42 18.47 0.06
N LEU A 90 10.44 18.09 -0.72
CA LEU A 90 10.56 18.41 -2.14
C LEU A 90 10.62 17.13 -2.96
N SER A 91 10.02 17.11 -4.14
CA SER A 91 10.10 15.99 -5.09
C SER A 91 10.22 16.53 -6.51
N TRP A 92 11.11 15.94 -7.30
CA TRP A 92 11.30 16.35 -8.70
C TRP A 92 11.33 15.16 -9.65
N SER A 93 10.89 15.39 -10.89
CA SER A 93 10.83 14.37 -11.94
C SER A 93 11.07 14.99 -13.32
N GLY A 94 11.40 14.15 -14.31
CA GLY A 94 11.64 14.59 -15.68
C GLY A 94 13.01 15.23 -15.90
N ALA A 95 14.03 14.83 -15.13
CA ALA A 95 15.39 15.32 -15.34
C ALA A 95 15.92 14.88 -16.72
N PRO A 96 16.62 15.75 -17.47
CA PRO A 96 17.07 15.44 -18.82
C PRO A 96 18.17 14.38 -18.81
N PHE A 97 18.29 13.66 -19.92
CA PHE A 97 19.37 12.71 -20.14
C PHE A 97 20.74 13.38 -19.94
N GLY A 98 21.66 12.68 -19.27
CA GLY A 98 22.98 13.20 -18.90
C GLY A 98 23.02 13.89 -17.54
N THR A 99 21.94 13.89 -16.76
CA THR A 99 21.96 14.35 -15.37
C THR A 99 22.75 13.37 -14.50
N VAL A 100 23.79 13.88 -13.81
CA VAL A 100 24.67 13.10 -12.91
C VAL A 100 24.52 13.50 -11.44
N GLY A 101 23.74 14.54 -11.15
CA GLY A 101 23.41 14.96 -9.79
C GLY A 101 22.53 16.21 -9.76
N TYR A 102 22.08 16.58 -8.56
CA TYR A 102 21.21 17.73 -8.34
C TYR A 102 21.79 18.75 -7.35
N ALA A 103 21.24 19.95 -7.40
CA ALA A 103 21.38 20.96 -6.36
C ALA A 103 20.02 21.59 -6.04
N VAL A 104 19.81 22.00 -4.80
CA VAL A 104 18.61 22.69 -4.31
C VAL A 104 18.99 23.99 -3.64
N ILE A 105 18.29 25.06 -3.99
CA ILE A 105 18.41 26.37 -3.36
C ILE A 105 17.04 26.87 -2.95
N MET A 106 16.90 27.30 -1.69
CA MET A 106 15.75 28.07 -1.23
C MET A 106 16.16 29.53 -1.00
N HIS A 107 15.44 30.47 -1.59
CA HIS A 107 15.69 31.90 -1.40
C HIS A 107 14.42 32.75 -1.49
N HIS A 108 14.53 34.02 -1.09
CA HIS A 108 13.53 35.05 -1.40
C HIS A 108 14.22 36.32 -1.90
N ILE A 109 13.48 37.14 -2.63
CA ILE A 109 13.92 38.46 -3.10
C ILE A 109 12.99 39.50 -2.44
N PRO A 110 13.48 40.32 -1.48
CA PRO A 110 12.62 41.23 -0.72
C PRO A 110 11.88 42.26 -1.59
N ASN A 111 12.54 42.76 -2.64
CA ASN A 111 11.97 43.56 -3.72
C ASN A 111 12.90 43.55 -4.95
N ALA A 112 12.40 44.03 -6.09
CA ALA A 112 13.08 43.94 -7.40
C ALA A 112 14.46 44.66 -7.48
N GLU A 113 14.82 45.50 -6.51
CA GLU A 113 16.11 46.22 -6.48
C GLU A 113 17.09 45.64 -5.43
N GLU A 114 16.68 44.64 -4.65
CA GLU A 114 17.48 44.05 -3.56
C GLU A 114 18.07 42.67 -3.91
N SER A 115 19.16 42.30 -3.23
CA SER A 115 19.82 41.00 -3.38
C SER A 115 18.99 39.87 -2.75
N ALA A 116 19.10 38.66 -3.31
CA ALA A 116 18.44 37.48 -2.76
C ALA A 116 18.95 37.14 -1.35
N HIS A 117 18.03 36.68 -0.51
CA HIS A 117 18.31 36.11 0.81
C HIS A 117 18.04 34.60 0.75
N TRP A 118 19.04 33.78 1.07
CA TRP A 118 18.95 32.32 0.94
C TRP A 118 18.96 31.59 2.27
N TYR A 119 18.23 30.48 2.30
CA TYR A 119 17.84 29.74 3.49
C TYR A 119 18.30 28.30 3.45
N TRP A 120 18.37 27.73 2.25
CA TRP A 120 18.86 26.38 2.02
C TRP A 120 19.76 26.38 0.82
N VAL A 121 20.94 25.82 0.97
CA VAL A 121 21.89 25.55 -0.12
C VAL A 121 22.30 24.10 0.04
N LEU A 122 21.93 23.26 -0.91
CA LEU A 122 22.25 21.83 -0.91
C LEU A 122 22.75 21.43 -2.30
N TYR A 123 23.89 20.74 -2.36
CA TYR A 123 24.52 20.35 -3.62
C TYR A 123 25.17 18.98 -3.49
N ASN A 124 25.72 18.43 -4.57
CA ASN A 124 26.18 17.03 -4.62
C ASN A 124 25.07 16.03 -4.25
N ILE A 125 23.82 16.35 -4.57
CA ILE A 125 22.70 15.43 -4.39
C ILE A 125 22.86 14.32 -5.45
N PRO A 126 22.97 13.05 -5.07
CA PRO A 126 23.16 11.95 -6.03
C PRO A 126 22.02 11.87 -7.06
N THR A 127 22.31 11.41 -8.28
CA THR A 127 21.32 11.37 -9.38
C THR A 127 20.15 10.41 -9.12
N ASN A 128 20.30 9.43 -8.21
CA ASN A 128 19.22 8.55 -7.78
C ASN A 128 18.30 9.18 -6.73
N VAL A 129 18.64 10.36 -6.19
CA VAL A 129 17.77 11.10 -5.27
C VAL A 129 16.84 11.99 -6.07
N LEU A 130 15.55 11.67 -6.05
CA LEU A 130 14.48 12.42 -6.72
C LEU A 130 13.56 13.16 -5.76
N SER A 131 13.82 13.08 -4.45
CA SER A 131 13.05 13.78 -3.43
C SER A 131 13.90 14.05 -2.17
N LEU A 132 13.53 15.09 -1.43
CA LEU A 132 14.06 15.44 -0.12
C LEU A 132 12.89 15.41 0.87
N PRO A 133 12.77 14.37 1.71
CA PRO A 133 11.78 14.33 2.79
C PRO A 133 11.94 15.49 3.78
N LYS A 134 10.87 15.79 4.53
CA LYS A 134 10.91 16.75 5.64
C LYS A 134 12.06 16.42 6.59
N ASN A 135 12.88 17.43 6.89
CA ASN A 135 14.06 17.37 7.76
C ASN A 135 15.10 16.30 7.37
N VAL A 136 15.18 15.93 6.08
CA VAL A 136 16.19 14.99 5.60
C VAL A 136 17.60 15.49 5.93
N THR A 137 18.45 14.57 6.39
CA THR A 137 19.87 14.79 6.63
C THR A 137 20.70 13.74 5.90
N GLY A 138 22.00 13.97 5.73
CA GLY A 138 22.90 13.00 5.07
C GLY A 138 22.80 12.93 3.55
N VAL A 139 21.86 13.66 2.93
CA VAL A 139 21.74 13.76 1.47
C VAL A 139 22.49 14.99 0.98
N GLY A 140 23.45 14.78 0.06
CA GLY A 140 24.26 15.85 -0.52
C GLY A 140 25.17 16.55 0.51
N THR A 141 25.55 17.78 0.21
CA THR A 141 26.43 18.63 1.00
C THR A 141 25.75 19.97 1.25
N LEU A 142 25.68 20.39 2.52
CA LEU A 142 25.10 21.67 2.92
C LEU A 142 26.07 22.83 2.67
N GLY A 143 25.54 23.89 2.07
CA GLY A 143 26.18 25.21 2.00
C GLY A 143 25.63 26.15 3.07
N ASN A 144 26.26 27.32 3.21
CA ASN A 144 25.97 28.31 4.22
C ASN A 144 24.68 29.07 3.91
N ASN A 145 23.82 29.30 4.91
CA ASN A 145 22.67 30.21 4.81
C ASN A 145 23.06 31.67 5.09
N ILE A 146 22.24 32.64 4.65
CA ILE A 146 22.53 34.07 4.84
C ILE A 146 22.30 34.56 6.29
N ASN A 147 21.48 33.85 7.08
CA ASN A 147 21.03 34.32 8.38
C ASN A 147 22.13 34.23 9.45
N ASN A 148 22.86 33.12 9.49
CA ASN A 148 23.93 32.89 10.47
C ASN A 148 25.27 32.45 9.84
N GLY A 149 25.32 32.25 8.52
CA GLY A 149 26.54 31.85 7.81
C GLY A 149 26.98 30.41 8.07
N LEU A 150 26.13 29.56 8.64
CA LEU A 150 26.41 28.15 8.92
C LEU A 150 25.86 27.23 7.82
N ALA A 151 26.52 26.09 7.63
CA ALA A 151 26.14 25.04 6.68
C ALA A 151 24.93 24.23 7.18
N GLU A 152 23.79 24.89 7.22
CA GLU A 152 22.52 24.33 7.69
C GLU A 152 21.34 25.04 7.02
N TYR A 153 20.19 24.37 7.01
CA TYR A 153 18.92 25.01 6.71
C TYR A 153 18.58 26.07 7.76
N SER A 154 18.14 27.25 7.32
CA SER A 154 17.63 28.28 8.20
C SER A 154 16.20 28.64 7.81
N PRO A 155 15.20 28.46 8.70
CA PRO A 155 13.81 28.64 8.33
C PRO A 155 13.49 30.10 7.97
N PRO A 156 12.63 30.33 6.97
CA PRO A 156 12.00 31.62 6.68
C PRO A 156 11.58 32.40 7.92
N CYS A 157 12.08 33.62 8.06
CA CYS A 157 11.75 34.50 9.17
C CYS A 157 11.47 35.94 8.72
N SER A 158 10.61 36.08 7.71
CA SER A 158 10.31 37.38 7.12
C SER A 158 9.76 38.38 8.14
N LYS A 159 10.22 39.63 8.05
CA LYS A 159 9.79 40.75 8.89
C LYS A 159 8.92 41.71 8.09
N GLY A 160 7.96 42.35 8.75
CA GLY A 160 7.06 43.34 8.15
C GLY A 160 5.78 42.74 7.58
N PRO A 161 4.75 43.57 7.32
CA PRO A 161 3.46 43.11 6.86
C PRO A 161 3.48 42.66 5.40
N GLY A 162 2.49 41.81 5.05
CA GLY A 162 2.23 41.37 3.68
C GLY A 162 2.94 40.08 3.30
N ASP A 163 2.45 39.48 2.22
CA ASP A 163 2.95 38.24 1.63
C ASP A 163 4.40 38.38 1.17
N LYS A 164 5.20 37.34 1.44
CA LYS A 164 6.58 37.16 0.97
C LYS A 164 6.67 35.86 0.22
N GLU A 165 7.19 35.93 -0.99
CA GLU A 165 7.40 34.78 -1.85
C GLU A 165 8.77 34.15 -1.57
N TYR A 166 8.79 32.85 -1.34
CA TYR A 166 9.99 32.03 -1.27
C TYR A 166 10.03 31.08 -2.45
N ILE A 167 11.20 30.94 -3.05
CA ILE A 167 11.42 30.16 -4.26
C ILE A 167 12.37 29.02 -3.89
N TYR A 168 11.91 27.80 -4.08
CA TYR A 168 12.73 26.61 -4.11
C TYR A 168 13.09 26.31 -5.56
N THR A 169 14.37 26.14 -5.85
CA THR A 169 14.84 25.77 -7.18
C THR A 169 15.64 24.49 -7.07
N VAL A 170 15.31 23.50 -7.92
CA VAL A 170 16.15 22.31 -8.14
C VAL A 170 16.85 22.44 -9.49
N TYR A 171 18.12 22.10 -9.53
CA TYR A 171 18.97 22.11 -10.72
C TYR A 171 19.40 20.68 -11.06
N ALA A 172 19.19 20.26 -12.31
CA ALA A 172 19.74 19.02 -12.85
C ALA A 172 21.11 19.31 -13.49
N LEU A 173 22.16 18.63 -13.03
CA LEU A 173 23.55 18.93 -13.38
C LEU A 173 24.18 17.81 -14.22
N SER A 174 25.01 18.19 -15.20
CA SER A 174 25.76 17.28 -16.09
C SER A 174 27.14 16.86 -15.56
N ALA A 175 27.59 17.47 -14.46
CA ALA A 175 28.84 17.16 -13.78
C ALA A 175 28.71 17.50 -12.28
N GLU A 176 29.69 17.08 -11.47
CA GLU A 176 29.83 17.58 -10.11
C GLU A 176 30.22 19.08 -10.11
N PRO A 177 29.66 19.93 -9.21
CA PRO A 177 30.03 21.34 -9.10
C PRO A 177 31.53 21.55 -8.84
N HIS A 178 32.20 22.31 -9.71
CA HIS A 178 33.60 22.67 -9.50
C HIS A 178 33.72 23.87 -8.54
N LEU A 179 33.83 23.57 -7.25
CA LEU A 179 33.90 24.58 -6.19
C LEU A 179 35.30 25.22 -6.11
N THR A 180 35.36 26.55 -6.16
CA THR A 180 36.61 27.33 -6.12
C THR A 180 36.92 27.94 -4.75
N VAL A 181 36.02 27.77 -3.79
CA VAL A 181 36.15 28.22 -2.40
C VAL A 181 36.07 27.02 -1.44
N PRO A 182 36.60 27.12 -0.21
CA PRO A 182 36.49 26.03 0.77
C PRO A 182 35.03 25.69 1.08
N THR A 183 34.74 24.42 1.41
CA THR A 183 33.38 23.92 1.74
C THR A 183 32.67 24.80 2.78
N ALA A 184 33.39 25.30 3.78
CA ALA A 184 32.87 26.19 4.82
C ALA A 184 32.50 27.61 4.34
N GLN A 185 32.68 27.92 3.06
CA GLN A 185 32.40 29.22 2.43
C GLN A 185 31.45 29.09 1.23
N ILE A 186 30.86 27.92 1.02
CA ILE A 186 29.94 27.70 -0.09
C ILE A 186 28.59 28.29 0.26
N ASP A 187 28.30 29.48 -0.26
CA ASP A 187 26.98 30.10 -0.19
C ASP A 187 26.21 29.94 -1.51
N ARG A 188 25.03 30.56 -1.60
CA ARG A 188 24.19 30.53 -2.81
C ARG A 188 24.96 30.97 -4.05
N ASP A 189 25.69 32.08 -3.98
CA ASP A 189 26.30 32.68 -5.15
C ASP A 189 27.53 31.88 -5.60
N ALA A 190 28.32 31.37 -4.66
CA ALA A 190 29.41 30.43 -4.95
C ALA A 190 28.90 29.15 -5.62
N LEU A 191 27.78 28.60 -5.16
CA LEU A 191 27.17 27.42 -5.77
C LEU A 191 26.62 27.74 -7.17
N LEU A 192 25.87 28.83 -7.34
CA LEU A 192 25.32 29.24 -8.64
C LEU A 192 26.43 29.45 -9.68
N ALA A 193 27.54 30.08 -9.29
CA ALA A 193 28.71 30.24 -10.17
C ALA A 193 29.33 28.88 -10.54
N ALA A 194 29.37 27.91 -9.62
CA ALA A 194 29.93 26.59 -9.86
C ALA A 194 29.04 25.69 -10.74
N ILE A 195 27.72 25.92 -10.76
CA ILE A 195 26.77 25.10 -11.54
C ILE A 195 26.33 25.74 -12.86
N GLN A 196 26.68 27.01 -13.12
CA GLN A 196 26.19 27.78 -14.27
C GLN A 196 26.40 27.08 -15.62
N ASP A 197 27.60 26.54 -15.85
CA ASP A 197 27.97 25.93 -17.14
C ASP A 197 27.62 24.44 -17.23
N ILE A 198 27.13 23.83 -16.14
CA ILE A 198 26.83 22.39 -16.05
C ILE A 198 25.35 22.12 -15.77
N THR A 199 24.53 23.14 -15.57
CA THR A 199 23.08 23.01 -15.39
C THR A 199 22.43 22.65 -16.72
N LEU A 200 21.80 21.48 -16.79
CA LEU A 200 21.03 21.03 -17.95
C LEU A 200 19.64 21.66 -17.98
N THR A 201 18.99 21.72 -16.83
CA THR A 201 17.69 22.38 -16.64
C THR A 201 17.45 22.66 -15.14
N SER A 202 16.44 23.46 -14.84
CA SER A 202 15.99 23.73 -13.47
C SER A 202 14.48 23.82 -13.39
N SER A 203 13.93 23.58 -12.20
CA SER A 203 12.49 23.72 -11.93
C SER A 203 12.28 24.45 -10.61
N GLU A 204 11.24 25.27 -10.54
CA GLU A 204 10.97 26.18 -9.41
C GLU A 204 9.61 25.87 -8.77
N LEU A 205 9.58 25.95 -7.44
CA LEU A 205 8.38 25.91 -6.62
C LEU A 205 8.29 27.21 -5.82
N HIS A 206 7.21 27.95 -6.08
CA HIS A 206 6.93 29.24 -5.45
C HIS A 206 5.94 29.04 -4.31
N VAL A 207 6.27 29.56 -3.13
CA VAL A 207 5.41 29.49 -1.94
C VAL A 207 5.32 30.86 -1.28
N VAL A 208 4.19 31.15 -0.63
CA VAL A 208 3.95 32.47 -0.02
C VAL A 208 3.79 32.36 1.49
N TYR A 209 4.37 33.29 2.24
CA TYR A 209 4.13 33.44 3.68
C TYR A 209 3.98 34.90 4.08
N ALA A 210 2.92 35.23 4.81
CA ALA A 210 2.74 36.53 5.46
C ALA A 210 2.84 36.39 6.96
N ARG A 211 3.80 37.10 7.56
CA ARG A 211 3.87 37.25 9.01
C ARG A 211 2.89 38.35 9.42
N SER A 212 1.92 38.02 10.26
CA SER A 212 1.01 39.02 10.83
C SER A 212 1.83 40.01 11.66
N GLY A 213 1.93 41.26 11.19
CA GLY A 213 2.81 42.26 11.79
C GLY A 213 2.38 42.64 13.21
N MET A 214 3.37 42.81 14.08
CA MET A 214 3.25 43.57 15.33
C MET A 214 2.72 44.98 15.03
N THR A 215 1.40 45.15 15.12
CA THR A 215 0.78 46.41 15.51
C THR A 215 0.31 46.28 16.94
N ASP A 216 0.93 47.09 17.80
CA ASP A 216 0.52 47.50 19.13
C ASP A 216 0.16 46.41 20.16
N ASP A 217 0.85 46.52 21.28
CA ASP A 217 0.91 45.59 22.40
C ASP A 217 -0.43 45.59 23.17
N SER A 218 -1.47 44.89 22.71
CA SER A 218 -2.68 44.63 23.52
C SER A 218 -3.72 43.59 23.04
N GLN A 219 -3.62 42.92 21.88
CA GLN A 219 -4.78 42.10 21.40
C GLN A 219 -4.54 40.69 20.84
N GLN A 220 -3.32 40.14 20.79
CA GLN A 220 -3.10 38.80 20.21
C GLN A 220 -2.61 37.70 21.17
N THR A 221 -2.61 37.96 22.48
CA THR A 221 -2.28 36.93 23.49
C THR A 221 -3.51 36.27 24.12
N GLN A 222 -4.72 36.50 23.61
CA GLN A 222 -5.95 35.92 24.18
C GLN A 222 -6.51 34.69 23.44
N GLN A 223 -6.22 34.47 22.16
CA GLN A 223 -6.89 33.40 21.39
C GLN A 223 -6.25 32.00 21.45
N ALA A 224 -4.97 31.87 21.83
CA ALA A 224 -4.33 30.55 21.97
C ALA A 224 -4.35 30.00 23.41
N VAL A 225 -4.79 30.80 24.39
CA VAL A 225 -4.94 30.36 25.79
C VAL A 225 -6.41 30.02 26.13
N GLU A 226 -7.38 30.48 25.32
CA GLU A 226 -8.80 30.18 25.53
C GLU A 226 -9.24 28.76 25.09
N ALA A 227 -8.44 28.03 24.30
CA ALA A 227 -8.84 26.69 23.84
C ALA A 227 -8.80 25.59 24.93
N LYS A 228 -8.47 25.95 26.19
CA LYS A 228 -8.43 25.02 27.34
C LYS A 228 -9.25 25.46 28.56
N LEU A 229 -9.90 26.62 28.51
CA LEU A 229 -10.73 27.14 29.61
C LEU A 229 -12.21 27.10 29.22
N PRO A 230 -13.13 26.78 30.15
CA PRO A 230 -14.56 26.88 29.92
C PRO A 230 -14.96 28.26 29.40
N PRO A 231 -15.97 28.37 28.53
CA PRO A 231 -16.39 29.66 27.99
C PRO A 231 -16.95 30.57 29.11
N PRO A 232 -16.84 31.91 29.01
CA PRO A 232 -17.29 32.84 30.05
C PRO A 232 -18.74 32.63 30.52
N GLU A 233 -19.61 32.18 29.61
CA GLU A 233 -21.01 31.86 29.88
C GLU A 233 -21.17 30.67 30.85
N ALA A 234 -20.23 29.72 30.87
CA ALA A 234 -20.20 28.59 31.80
C ALA A 234 -19.91 29.05 33.24
N TYR A 235 -19.01 30.03 33.41
CA TYR A 235 -18.76 30.65 34.71
C TYR A 235 -19.93 31.51 35.17
N ALA A 236 -20.52 32.29 34.25
CA ALA A 236 -21.69 33.12 34.53
C ALA A 236 -22.89 32.28 35.02
N ALA A 237 -23.09 31.09 34.45
CA ALA A 237 -24.17 30.17 34.83
C ALA A 237 -24.07 29.58 36.24
N CYS A 238 -22.92 29.75 36.90
CA CYS A 238 -22.64 29.35 38.28
C CYS A 238 -22.39 30.52 39.24
N THR A 239 -22.62 31.76 38.78
CA THR A 239 -22.55 32.94 39.67
C THR A 239 -23.67 32.86 40.71
N ASP A 240 -23.34 33.05 41.99
CA ASP A 240 -24.25 32.93 43.14
C ASP A 240 -24.87 31.53 43.37
N LYS A 241 -24.30 30.48 42.74
CA LYS A 241 -24.68 29.08 42.96
C LYS A 241 -23.61 28.33 43.76
N ALA A 242 -24.02 27.32 44.53
CA ALA A 242 -23.10 26.48 45.27
C ALA A 242 -22.50 25.37 44.38
N LEU A 243 -21.36 24.82 44.79
CA LEU A 243 -20.79 23.63 44.16
C LEU A 243 -21.81 22.48 44.20
N GLY A 244 -22.05 21.85 43.05
CA GLY A 244 -23.03 20.78 42.86
C GLY A 244 -24.44 21.24 42.42
N ASP A 245 -24.71 22.55 42.34
CA ASP A 245 -25.96 23.07 41.80
C ASP A 245 -26.03 22.90 40.27
N SER A 246 -27.22 22.64 39.75
CA SER A 246 -27.43 22.55 38.30
C SER A 246 -27.30 23.91 37.61
N CYS A 247 -26.66 23.92 36.46
CA CYS A 247 -26.41 25.11 35.66
C CYS A 247 -26.69 24.85 34.19
N ASN A 248 -27.13 25.90 33.49
CA ASN A 248 -27.41 25.89 32.06
C ASN A 248 -26.86 27.17 31.45
N PHE A 249 -26.26 27.07 30.28
CA PHE A 249 -25.78 28.21 29.51
C PHE A 249 -25.90 27.93 28.01
N THR A 250 -25.53 28.89 27.16
CA THR A 250 -25.54 28.71 25.70
C THR A 250 -24.15 29.01 25.18
N ALA A 251 -23.46 27.97 24.71
CA ALA A 251 -22.17 28.07 24.05
C ALA A 251 -22.35 28.39 22.56
N ALA A 252 -21.24 28.69 21.87
CA ALA A 252 -21.23 28.90 20.42
C ALA A 252 -21.76 27.70 19.61
N LYS A 253 -21.79 26.50 20.21
CA LYS A 253 -22.31 25.25 19.61
C LYS A 253 -23.77 24.93 19.99
N GLY A 254 -24.39 25.67 20.92
CA GLY A 254 -25.78 25.46 21.35
C GLY A 254 -25.99 25.54 22.87
N PRO A 255 -27.22 25.28 23.37
CA PRO A 255 -27.52 25.25 24.80
C PRO A 255 -26.90 24.02 25.49
N GLU A 256 -26.27 24.23 26.64
CA GLU A 256 -25.58 23.22 27.44
C GLU A 256 -26.09 23.20 28.89
N SER A 257 -26.03 22.03 29.52
CA SER A 257 -26.50 21.75 30.89
C SER A 257 -25.44 20.96 31.66
N GLY A 258 -25.22 21.30 32.93
CA GLY A 258 -24.21 20.65 33.77
C GLY A 258 -24.36 20.94 35.26
N THR A 259 -23.29 20.71 36.01
CA THR A 259 -23.18 20.99 37.44
C THR A 259 -22.07 21.98 37.73
N CYS A 260 -22.30 22.86 38.70
CA CYS A 260 -21.29 23.84 39.13
C CYS A 260 -20.16 23.15 39.87
N GLU A 261 -18.97 23.12 39.28
CA GLU A 261 -17.77 22.47 39.82
C GLU A 261 -16.59 23.45 39.88
N SER A 262 -15.59 23.15 40.70
CA SER A 262 -14.43 24.02 40.91
C SER A 262 -13.33 23.65 39.93
N VAL A 263 -13.04 24.54 38.97
CA VAL A 263 -11.95 24.40 38.00
C VAL A 263 -11.00 25.58 38.18
N GLN A 264 -9.75 25.29 38.56
CA GLN A 264 -8.70 26.31 38.81
C GLN A 264 -9.17 27.43 39.77
N ASP A 265 -9.72 27.04 40.92
CA ASP A 265 -10.21 27.94 41.98
C ASP A 265 -11.38 28.88 41.60
N GLN A 266 -12.06 28.61 40.47
CA GLN A 266 -13.30 29.28 40.08
C GLN A 266 -14.42 28.26 39.83
N ILE A 267 -15.65 28.64 40.24
CA ILE A 267 -16.84 27.77 40.09
C ILE A 267 -17.40 27.97 38.68
N THR A 268 -17.53 26.87 37.92
CA THR A 268 -17.98 26.88 36.53
C THR A 268 -18.91 25.72 36.23
N CYS A 269 -19.74 25.87 35.21
CA CYS A 269 -20.67 24.83 34.78
C CYS A 269 -19.96 23.75 33.98
N VAL A 270 -19.88 22.53 34.52
CA VAL A 270 -19.16 21.39 33.91
C VAL A 270 -20.15 20.28 33.55
N ALA A 271 -20.00 19.72 32.35
CA ALA A 271 -20.77 18.56 31.89
C ALA A 271 -20.22 17.25 32.51
N PRO A 272 -21.05 16.26 32.84
CA PRO A 272 -20.61 15.09 33.61
C PRO A 272 -19.58 14.20 32.86
N HIS A 273 -18.45 13.88 33.52
CA HIS A 273 -17.45 12.88 33.08
C HIS A 273 -17.60 11.55 33.83
N GLY A 274 -17.39 10.42 33.14
CA GLY A 274 -17.38 9.06 33.73
C GLY A 274 -16.07 8.75 34.50
N PRO A 275 -16.07 7.82 35.48
CA PRO A 275 -14.99 7.77 36.48
C PRO A 275 -13.81 6.83 36.17
N ASN A 276 -12.61 7.44 36.23
CA ASN A 276 -11.32 7.02 36.80
C ASN A 276 -10.44 5.90 36.21
N GLY A 277 -9.19 6.30 35.88
CA GLY A 277 -7.98 5.48 35.92
C GLY A 277 -7.00 5.90 37.05
N GLN A 278 -6.09 5.00 37.42
CA GLN A 278 -4.81 5.33 38.08
C GLN A 278 -3.69 4.31 37.74
N ASN A 279 -2.60 4.87 37.20
CA ASN A 279 -1.17 4.54 37.32
C ASN A 279 -0.55 3.20 36.83
N GLY A 280 0.39 3.36 35.88
CA GLY A 280 1.52 2.48 35.62
C GLY A 280 2.36 2.94 34.43
N GLN A 281 3.33 3.84 34.63
CA GLN A 281 4.33 4.22 33.61
C GLN A 281 5.30 3.06 33.33
N GLN A 282 5.44 2.68 32.05
CA GLN A 282 6.69 2.16 31.51
C GLN A 282 6.89 2.68 30.09
N SER A 283 8.11 3.16 29.84
CA SER A 283 8.60 3.82 28.66
C SER A 283 8.83 2.86 27.49
N GLN A 284 8.22 3.14 26.33
CA GLN A 284 8.68 2.72 25.02
C GLN A 284 8.90 3.98 24.18
N GLN A 285 10.12 4.15 23.68
CA GLN A 285 10.44 5.12 22.64
C GLN A 285 10.01 4.49 21.31
N GLY A 286 8.84 4.88 20.82
CA GLY A 286 8.34 4.51 19.49
C GLY A 286 8.83 5.51 18.45
N GLY A 287 9.22 5.00 17.29
CA GLY A 287 9.37 5.80 16.07
C GLY A 287 8.04 6.48 15.74
N GLN A 288 8.11 7.74 15.29
CA GLN A 288 6.92 8.53 15.00
C GLN A 288 6.21 7.99 13.75
N GLN A 289 5.10 7.28 13.96
CA GLN A 289 3.99 7.24 13.00
C GLN A 289 3.35 8.65 12.93
N PRO A 290 2.63 8.96 11.84
CA PRO A 290 2.19 10.32 11.56
C PRO A 290 1.11 10.77 12.54
N THR A 291 1.49 11.66 13.45
CA THR A 291 0.58 12.33 14.37
C THR A 291 -0.44 13.18 13.62
N ASN A 292 -1.72 13.10 14.00
CA ASN A 292 -2.83 14.03 13.73
C ASN A 292 -2.54 15.13 12.69
N GLY A 293 -2.67 14.79 11.40
CA GLY A 293 -2.56 15.76 10.30
C GLY A 293 -2.01 15.22 8.97
N ALA A 294 -1.46 14.01 8.93
CA ALA A 294 -1.06 13.38 7.67
C ALA A 294 -2.29 12.96 6.83
N PRO A 295 -2.21 13.01 5.48
CA PRO A 295 -3.26 12.46 4.64
C PRO A 295 -3.42 10.96 4.91
N ALA A 296 -4.67 10.51 4.98
CA ALA A 296 -5.01 9.10 5.06
C ALA A 296 -4.28 8.29 3.98
N TYR A 297 -3.79 7.10 4.34
CA TYR A 297 -3.31 6.12 3.37
C TYR A 297 -4.36 5.90 2.29
N ASN A 298 -3.94 6.00 1.03
CA ASN A 298 -4.82 5.91 -0.13
C ASN A 298 -4.19 5.05 -1.23
N ILE A 299 -4.99 4.79 -2.27
CA ILE A 299 -4.56 3.91 -3.35
C ILE A 299 -3.43 4.53 -4.18
N GLU A 300 -3.42 5.85 -4.38
CA GLU A 300 -2.35 6.55 -5.11
C GLU A 300 -0.98 6.39 -4.45
N GLN A 301 -0.94 6.46 -3.12
CA GLN A 301 0.26 6.16 -2.34
C GLN A 301 0.66 4.69 -2.47
N ALA A 302 -0.31 3.78 -2.37
CA ALA A 302 -0.04 2.34 -2.41
C ALA A 302 0.55 1.86 -3.75
N ILE A 303 0.10 2.46 -4.87
CA ILE A 303 0.59 2.14 -6.22
C ILE A 303 1.73 3.04 -6.69
N SER A 304 2.22 3.96 -5.85
CA SER A 304 3.30 4.87 -6.21
C SER A 304 4.61 4.14 -6.50
N ASP A 305 5.44 4.71 -7.38
CA ASP A 305 6.72 4.12 -7.78
C ASP A 305 7.62 3.80 -6.59
N ARG A 306 7.63 4.64 -5.55
CA ARG A 306 8.40 4.40 -4.32
C ARG A 306 7.86 3.23 -3.52
N ALA A 307 6.54 3.20 -3.27
CA ALA A 307 5.92 2.15 -2.48
C ALA A 307 6.09 0.78 -3.17
N GLN A 308 5.88 0.75 -4.48
CA GLN A 308 6.08 -0.44 -5.29
C GLN A 308 7.56 -0.84 -5.35
N GLY A 309 8.49 0.08 -5.64
CA GLY A 309 9.91 -0.24 -5.75
C GLY A 309 10.50 -0.88 -4.50
N MET A 310 10.19 -0.35 -3.31
CA MET A 310 10.67 -0.94 -2.05
C MET A 310 10.02 -2.29 -1.74
N THR A 311 8.73 -2.42 -2.06
CA THR A 311 7.98 -3.66 -1.87
C THR A 311 8.50 -4.78 -2.75
N ILE A 312 8.73 -4.52 -4.05
CA ILE A 312 9.26 -5.51 -4.99
C ILE A 312 10.66 -5.95 -4.55
N ALA A 313 11.50 -5.02 -4.11
CA ALA A 313 12.82 -5.36 -3.57
C ALA A 313 12.71 -6.24 -2.32
N TYR A 314 11.78 -5.93 -1.41
CA TYR A 314 11.56 -6.76 -0.24
C TYR A 314 11.03 -8.17 -0.59
N ASP A 315 10.13 -8.28 -1.55
CA ASP A 315 9.65 -9.56 -2.11
C ASP A 315 10.81 -10.36 -2.74
N ALA A 316 11.67 -9.68 -3.49
CA ALA A 316 12.85 -10.30 -4.09
C ALA A 316 13.80 -10.82 -3.01
N LEU A 317 14.14 -10.02 -1.98
CA LEU A 317 14.96 -10.47 -0.86
C LEU A 317 14.38 -11.71 -0.19
N ALA A 318 13.07 -11.70 0.09
CA ALA A 318 12.39 -12.79 0.75
C ALA A 318 12.42 -14.08 -0.07
N PHE A 319 12.17 -14.00 -1.37
CA PHE A 319 12.15 -15.14 -2.29
C PHE A 319 13.55 -15.72 -2.53
N LEU A 320 14.54 -14.86 -2.80
CA LEU A 320 15.91 -15.28 -3.08
C LEU A 320 16.60 -15.97 -1.90
N THR A 321 16.18 -15.65 -0.68
CA THR A 321 16.75 -16.20 0.56
C THR A 321 15.87 -17.26 1.22
N GLY A 322 14.66 -17.43 0.70
CA GLY A 322 13.61 -18.26 1.27
C GLY A 322 13.59 -19.69 0.76
N ASP A 323 12.48 -20.33 1.06
CA ASP A 323 12.08 -21.60 0.49
C ASP A 323 10.57 -21.61 0.23
N LEU A 324 10.11 -22.62 -0.52
CA LEU A 324 8.70 -22.86 -0.82
C LEU A 324 7.83 -22.85 0.45
N GLY A 325 8.36 -23.33 1.58
CA GLY A 325 7.67 -23.31 2.86
C GLY A 325 7.35 -21.89 3.32
N SER A 326 8.34 -21.00 3.31
CA SER A 326 8.16 -19.59 3.64
C SER A 326 7.31 -18.85 2.60
N ASP A 327 7.43 -19.19 1.31
CA ASP A 327 6.63 -18.59 0.23
C ASP A 327 5.13 -18.92 0.33
N SER A 328 4.80 -20.05 0.96
CA SER A 328 3.41 -20.44 1.18
C SER A 328 2.70 -19.66 2.29
N PHE A 329 3.46 -19.01 3.19
CA PHE A 329 2.89 -18.24 4.29
C PHE A 329 2.20 -16.98 3.80
N PHE A 330 0.98 -16.76 4.29
CA PHE A 330 0.25 -15.54 4.03
C PHE A 330 -0.82 -15.31 5.12
N PRO A 331 -0.93 -14.12 5.73
CA PRO A 331 -1.86 -13.92 6.84
C PRO A 331 -3.33 -14.08 6.40
N PRO A 332 -4.19 -14.65 7.26
CA PRO A 332 -5.62 -14.73 6.98
C PRO A 332 -6.23 -13.33 6.82
N GLY A 333 -7.22 -13.20 5.93
CA GLY A 333 -7.92 -11.92 5.68
C GLY A 333 -7.26 -10.99 4.65
N LYS A 334 -6.18 -11.42 3.99
CA LYS A 334 -5.52 -10.64 2.92
C LYS A 334 -5.94 -11.05 1.49
N VAL A 335 -6.85 -12.02 1.37
CA VAL A 335 -7.53 -12.50 0.14
C VAL A 335 -9.03 -12.22 0.31
N ALA A 336 -9.77 -11.98 -0.79
CA ALA A 336 -11.15 -11.50 -0.76
C ALA A 336 -11.32 -10.12 -0.06
N ASP A 337 -10.34 -9.23 -0.16
CA ASP A 337 -10.37 -7.91 0.49
C ASP A 337 -11.13 -6.90 -0.38
N PHE A 338 -12.46 -6.89 -0.30
CA PHE A 338 -13.35 -5.90 -0.95
C PHE A 338 -14.22 -5.17 0.08
N TRP A 339 -13.77 -5.15 1.34
CA TRP A 339 -14.58 -4.74 2.48
C TRP A 339 -13.99 -3.55 3.24
N GLY A 340 -12.85 -3.03 2.78
CA GLY A 340 -12.18 -1.86 3.35
C GLY A 340 -11.51 -2.11 4.70
N LEU A 341 -11.32 -3.37 5.11
CA LEU A 341 -10.66 -3.69 6.38
C LEU A 341 -9.21 -3.22 6.38
N GLN A 342 -8.49 -3.39 5.27
CA GLN A 342 -7.13 -2.89 5.11
C GLN A 342 -7.07 -1.37 5.22
N TYR A 343 -8.04 -0.66 4.63
CA TYR A 343 -8.14 0.81 4.73
C TYR A 343 -8.44 1.26 6.14
N LEU A 344 -9.43 0.64 6.79
CA LEU A 344 -9.82 0.93 8.17
C LEU A 344 -8.64 0.72 9.13
N ARG A 345 -7.85 -0.33 8.88
CA ARG A 345 -6.67 -0.66 9.66
C ARG A 345 -5.57 0.38 9.51
N ASP A 346 -5.13 0.62 8.28
CA ASP A 346 -3.98 1.51 8.05
C ASP A 346 -4.32 2.99 8.36
N ASN A 347 -5.62 3.36 8.33
CA ASN A 347 -6.13 4.68 8.70
C ASN A 347 -6.75 4.74 10.10
N ASP A 348 -6.45 3.80 10.99
CA ASP A 348 -6.95 3.79 12.36
C ASP A 348 -6.57 5.10 13.10
N PRO A 349 -7.54 5.93 13.55
CA PRO A 349 -7.24 7.18 14.24
C PRO A 349 -6.46 7.05 15.55
N SER A 350 -6.41 5.85 16.14
CA SER A 350 -5.60 5.59 17.32
C SER A 350 -4.16 5.16 17.01
N GLU A 351 -3.78 5.06 15.73
CA GLU A 351 -2.49 4.56 15.24
C GLU A 351 -2.20 3.10 15.67
N MET A 352 -3.22 2.38 16.12
CA MET A 352 -3.14 1.00 16.61
C MET A 352 -3.62 -0.03 15.59
N GLY A 353 -3.86 0.39 14.33
CA GLY A 353 -4.22 -0.49 13.22
C GLY A 353 -3.32 -1.72 13.05
N HIS A 354 -2.02 -1.56 13.29
CA HIS A 354 -1.04 -2.65 13.17
C HIS A 354 -0.93 -3.53 14.43
N ALA A 355 -1.73 -3.28 15.45
CA ALA A 355 -1.79 -4.14 16.62
C ALA A 355 -2.40 -5.50 16.25
N GLY A 356 -1.84 -6.58 16.81
CA GLY A 356 -2.27 -7.95 16.51
C GLY A 356 -3.72 -8.26 16.89
N ASP A 357 -4.35 -7.42 17.73
CA ASP A 357 -5.73 -7.53 18.18
C ASP A 357 -6.71 -6.62 17.43
N PHE A 358 -6.28 -5.80 16.46
CA PHE A 358 -7.17 -4.88 15.73
C PHE A 358 -8.36 -5.60 15.06
N LEU A 359 -8.08 -6.63 14.25
CA LEU A 359 -9.10 -7.45 13.60
C LEU A 359 -10.01 -8.11 14.63
N THR A 360 -9.41 -8.62 15.72
CA THR A 360 -10.15 -9.25 16.80
C THR A 360 -11.11 -8.26 17.44
N SER A 361 -10.68 -7.02 17.71
CA SER A 361 -11.50 -5.96 18.29
C SER A 361 -12.69 -5.61 17.40
N ALA A 362 -12.47 -5.44 16.09
CA ALA A 362 -13.54 -5.20 15.11
C ALA A 362 -14.54 -6.37 15.07
N ALA A 363 -14.05 -7.61 14.97
CA ALA A 363 -14.89 -8.80 14.94
C ALA A 363 -15.70 -8.99 16.24
N MET A 364 -15.09 -8.78 17.41
CA MET A 364 -15.77 -8.90 18.70
C MET A 364 -16.89 -7.88 18.84
N ASN A 365 -16.65 -6.63 18.46
CA ASN A 365 -17.67 -5.60 18.44
C ASN A 365 -18.82 -5.93 17.48
N THR A 366 -18.52 -6.46 16.30
CA THR A 366 -19.55 -6.98 15.38
C THR A 366 -20.37 -8.09 16.03
N PHE A 367 -19.74 -9.12 16.59
CA PHE A 367 -20.47 -10.23 17.20
C PHE A 367 -21.32 -9.80 18.39
N TYR A 368 -20.82 -8.89 19.21
CA TYR A 368 -21.54 -8.31 20.33
C TYR A 368 -22.80 -7.57 19.85
N ASN A 369 -22.70 -6.84 18.74
CA ASN A 369 -23.81 -6.10 18.16
C ASN A 369 -24.87 -7.01 17.50
N LEU A 370 -24.46 -8.14 16.93
CA LEU A 370 -25.38 -9.06 16.25
C LEU A 370 -26.25 -9.88 17.20
N THR A 371 -27.43 -10.26 16.74
CA THR A 371 -28.28 -11.27 17.40
C THR A 371 -27.69 -12.67 17.25
N PRO A 372 -28.07 -13.64 18.11
CA PRO A 372 -27.64 -15.04 17.94
C PRO A 372 -28.00 -15.63 16.57
N ASP A 373 -29.17 -15.29 16.03
CA ASP A 373 -29.60 -15.78 14.71
C ASP A 373 -28.71 -15.21 13.59
N GLN A 374 -28.41 -13.91 13.60
CA GLN A 374 -27.49 -13.30 12.64
C GLN A 374 -26.07 -13.86 12.73
N ARG A 375 -25.58 -14.16 13.94
CA ARG A 375 -24.28 -14.84 14.11
C ARG A 375 -24.32 -16.26 13.57
N ALA A 376 -25.42 -16.99 13.78
CA ALA A 376 -25.59 -18.33 13.24
C ALA A 376 -25.59 -18.33 11.70
N GLU A 377 -26.13 -17.29 11.06
CA GLU A 377 -26.04 -17.13 9.60
C GLU A 377 -24.59 -16.97 9.13
N LEU A 378 -23.78 -16.12 9.80
CA LEU A 378 -22.35 -15.97 9.48
C LEU A 378 -21.58 -17.29 9.68
N VAL A 379 -21.88 -18.03 10.75
CA VAL A 379 -21.27 -19.35 11.00
C VAL A 379 -21.66 -20.36 9.93
N ALA A 380 -22.93 -20.40 9.52
CA ALA A 380 -23.39 -21.31 8.48
C ALA A 380 -22.70 -21.04 7.13
N LEU A 381 -22.50 -19.76 6.78
CA LEU A 381 -21.70 -19.40 5.61
C LEU A 381 -20.25 -19.87 5.77
N ALA A 382 -19.63 -19.62 6.92
CA ALA A 382 -18.25 -20.05 7.19
C ALA A 382 -18.10 -21.56 7.02
N GLU A 383 -18.98 -22.35 7.64
CA GLU A 383 -19.03 -23.82 7.48
C GLU A 383 -19.15 -24.25 6.02
N SER A 384 -19.93 -23.53 5.21
CA SER A 384 -20.09 -23.84 3.78
C SER A 384 -18.88 -23.45 2.92
N GLN A 385 -18.07 -22.49 3.37
CA GLN A 385 -16.95 -21.92 2.60
C GLN A 385 -15.57 -22.46 3.01
N VAL A 386 -15.41 -23.14 4.15
CA VAL A 386 -14.10 -23.65 4.61
C VAL A 386 -13.39 -24.45 3.53
N ASP A 387 -14.09 -25.34 2.82
CA ASP A 387 -13.48 -26.17 1.78
C ASP A 387 -12.96 -25.32 0.61
N SER A 388 -13.74 -24.34 0.15
CA SER A 388 -13.35 -23.42 -0.93
C SER A 388 -12.22 -22.47 -0.53
N ILE A 389 -12.23 -21.98 0.71
CA ILE A 389 -11.14 -21.16 1.28
C ILE A 389 -9.85 -21.99 1.31
N ASN A 390 -9.92 -23.22 1.80
CA ASN A 390 -8.75 -24.11 1.83
C ASN A 390 -8.28 -24.46 0.43
N GLU A 391 -9.21 -24.72 -0.51
CA GLU A 391 -8.89 -24.98 -1.93
C GLU A 391 -8.11 -23.81 -2.54
N TYR A 392 -8.56 -22.57 -2.34
CA TYR A 392 -7.82 -21.38 -2.77
C TYR A 392 -6.39 -21.38 -2.22
N GLY A 393 -6.23 -21.62 -0.92
CA GLY A 393 -4.92 -21.71 -0.29
C GLY A 393 -4.02 -22.80 -0.88
N TYR A 394 -4.57 -23.97 -1.20
CA TYR A 394 -3.83 -25.06 -1.84
C TYR A 394 -3.50 -24.78 -3.31
N MET A 395 -4.39 -24.12 -4.06
CA MET A 395 -4.15 -23.76 -5.46
C MET A 395 -2.90 -22.89 -5.64
N ARG A 396 -2.58 -22.04 -4.65
CA ARG A 396 -1.37 -21.19 -4.66
C ARG A 396 -0.07 -21.99 -4.74
N PHE A 397 -0.01 -23.18 -4.14
CA PHE A 397 1.19 -24.03 -4.16
C PHE A 397 1.65 -24.38 -5.58
N THR A 398 0.74 -24.45 -6.55
CA THR A 398 1.09 -24.71 -7.95
C THR A 398 1.90 -23.57 -8.56
N LEU A 399 1.57 -22.31 -8.26
CA LEU A 399 2.35 -21.16 -8.72
C LEU A 399 3.68 -21.06 -7.96
N ILE A 400 3.64 -21.20 -6.64
CA ILE A 400 4.83 -21.13 -5.78
C ILE A 400 5.86 -22.19 -6.18
N ASP A 401 5.44 -23.43 -6.41
CA ASP A 401 6.31 -24.52 -6.87
C ASP A 401 6.93 -24.21 -8.23
N ALA A 402 6.14 -23.73 -9.21
CA ALA A 402 6.68 -23.36 -10.51
C ALA A 402 7.70 -22.21 -10.42
N PHE A 403 7.47 -21.23 -9.54
CA PHE A 403 8.40 -20.12 -9.34
C PHE A 403 9.69 -20.59 -8.65
N ASN A 404 9.59 -21.43 -7.62
CA ASN A 404 10.76 -22.04 -6.97
C ASN A 404 11.56 -22.91 -7.95
N ARG A 405 10.89 -23.74 -8.75
CA ARG A 405 11.54 -24.53 -9.82
C ARG A 405 12.26 -23.65 -10.84
N LEU A 406 11.69 -22.51 -11.21
CA LEU A 406 12.37 -21.54 -12.07
C LEU A 406 13.63 -20.98 -11.38
N LEU A 407 13.50 -20.54 -10.12
CA LEU A 407 14.58 -19.97 -9.31
C LEU A 407 15.77 -20.94 -9.17
N GLU A 408 15.48 -22.24 -8.97
CA GLU A 408 16.44 -23.33 -8.80
C GLU A 408 16.98 -23.90 -10.14
N GLY A 409 16.35 -23.54 -11.27
CA GLY A 409 16.67 -24.11 -12.58
C GLY A 409 16.17 -25.54 -12.80
N ASP A 410 15.20 -26.02 -12.01
CA ASP A 410 14.56 -27.34 -12.16
C ASP A 410 13.43 -27.32 -13.20
N LEU A 411 13.82 -27.11 -14.45
CA LEU A 411 12.89 -26.97 -15.57
C LEU A 411 12.47 -28.32 -16.19
N PRO A 412 11.22 -28.45 -16.66
CA PRO A 412 10.81 -29.59 -17.47
C PRO A 412 11.71 -29.80 -18.69
N THR A 413 11.84 -31.05 -19.16
CA THR A 413 12.69 -31.35 -20.32
C THR A 413 12.25 -30.57 -21.56
N GLY A 414 13.16 -29.71 -22.05
CA GLY A 414 12.94 -28.90 -23.25
C GLY A 414 12.34 -27.52 -23.00
N ALA A 415 11.91 -27.23 -21.77
CA ALA A 415 11.48 -25.90 -21.39
C ALA A 415 12.68 -25.00 -21.06
N THR A 416 12.54 -23.71 -21.31
CA THR A 416 13.57 -22.70 -21.00
C THR A 416 13.07 -21.59 -20.09
N GLU A 417 11.76 -21.38 -20.01
CA GLU A 417 11.15 -20.29 -19.25
C GLU A 417 9.72 -20.65 -18.80
N LEU A 418 9.15 -19.80 -17.94
CA LEU A 418 7.73 -19.86 -17.62
C LEU A 418 6.88 -19.51 -18.85
N ASN A 419 5.71 -20.11 -18.93
CA ASN A 419 4.69 -19.77 -19.90
C ASN A 419 3.75 -18.72 -19.30
N GLU A 420 3.97 -17.45 -19.65
CA GLU A 420 3.18 -16.31 -19.18
C GLU A 420 1.65 -16.54 -19.30
N GLU A 421 1.20 -17.05 -20.45
CA GLU A 421 -0.24 -17.29 -20.68
C GLU A 421 -0.79 -18.40 -19.78
N ALA A 422 0.02 -19.41 -19.46
CA ALA A 422 -0.39 -20.46 -18.53
C ALA A 422 -0.43 -19.94 -17.08
N VAL A 423 0.53 -19.11 -16.68
CA VAL A 423 0.55 -18.44 -15.36
C VAL A 423 -0.68 -17.54 -15.20
N LYS A 424 -0.97 -16.70 -16.19
CA LYS A 424 -2.15 -15.82 -16.21
C LYS A 424 -3.45 -16.60 -16.15
N ALA A 425 -3.59 -17.65 -16.96
CA ALA A 425 -4.79 -18.48 -16.97
C ALA A 425 -5.00 -19.21 -15.62
N TYR A 426 -3.92 -19.68 -14.99
CA TYR A 426 -4.03 -20.34 -13.68
C TYR A 426 -4.37 -19.34 -12.57
N SER A 427 -3.77 -18.15 -12.57
CA SER A 427 -4.13 -17.08 -11.63
C SER A 427 -5.60 -16.63 -11.82
N ALA A 428 -6.07 -16.51 -13.07
CA ALA A 428 -7.48 -16.22 -13.35
C ALA A 428 -8.45 -17.24 -12.72
N GLU A 429 -8.16 -18.55 -12.81
CA GLU A 429 -8.98 -19.59 -12.16
C GLU A 429 -8.95 -19.51 -10.63
N LEU A 430 -7.79 -19.18 -10.06
CA LEU A 430 -7.64 -18.98 -8.62
C LEU A 430 -8.50 -17.79 -8.12
N TYR A 431 -8.51 -16.67 -8.84
CA TYR A 431 -9.34 -15.53 -8.49
C TYR A 431 -10.82 -15.72 -8.84
N ARG A 432 -11.16 -16.58 -9.83
CA ARG A 432 -12.55 -17.01 -10.08
C ARG A 432 -13.18 -17.62 -8.83
N LEU A 433 -12.45 -18.50 -8.12
CA LEU A 433 -12.87 -19.10 -6.86
C LEU A 433 -13.03 -18.04 -5.75
N ASP A 434 -12.08 -17.09 -5.66
CA ASP A 434 -12.17 -15.96 -4.73
C ASP A 434 -13.41 -15.10 -4.98
N GLY A 435 -13.80 -14.94 -6.25
CA GLY A 435 -15.01 -14.24 -6.66
C GLY A 435 -16.29 -14.93 -6.20
N GLU A 436 -16.34 -16.27 -6.25
CA GLU A 436 -17.48 -17.04 -5.74
C GLU A 436 -17.62 -16.87 -4.22
N ILE A 437 -16.50 -16.99 -3.50
CA ILE A 437 -16.44 -16.81 -2.04
C ILE A 437 -16.88 -15.38 -1.66
N SER A 438 -16.35 -14.38 -2.37
CA SER A 438 -16.61 -12.97 -2.12
C SER A 438 -18.07 -12.60 -2.39
N PHE A 439 -18.66 -13.10 -3.48
CA PHE A 439 -20.06 -12.83 -3.82
C PHE A 439 -21.01 -13.35 -2.73
N ASP A 440 -20.86 -14.61 -2.33
CA ASP A 440 -21.75 -15.24 -1.35
C ASP A 440 -21.61 -14.56 0.03
N ARG A 441 -20.40 -14.09 0.36
CA ARG A 441 -20.14 -13.28 1.56
C ARG A 441 -20.83 -11.91 1.48
N ALA A 442 -20.71 -11.21 0.36
CA ALA A 442 -21.35 -9.90 0.14
C ALA A 442 -22.87 -9.98 0.30
N GLU A 443 -23.47 -11.00 -0.32
CA GLU A 443 -24.92 -11.21 -0.29
C GLU A 443 -25.40 -11.40 1.15
N LEU A 444 -24.74 -12.27 1.92
CA LEU A 444 -25.12 -12.48 3.32
C LEU A 444 -24.92 -11.23 4.18
N MET A 445 -23.72 -10.62 4.11
CA MET A 445 -23.41 -9.46 4.93
C MET A 445 -24.35 -8.30 4.61
N GLY A 446 -24.63 -8.02 3.34
CA GLY A 446 -25.55 -6.97 2.94
C GLY A 446 -26.98 -7.24 3.40
N ASN A 447 -27.44 -8.50 3.35
CA ASN A 447 -28.73 -8.88 3.91
C ASN A 447 -28.81 -8.64 5.42
N ILE A 448 -27.76 -8.98 6.18
CA ILE A 448 -27.70 -8.70 7.63
C ILE A 448 -27.70 -7.19 7.88
N LEU A 449 -26.86 -6.43 7.19
CA LEU A 449 -26.69 -4.98 7.36
C LEU A 449 -27.98 -4.20 7.06
N ASN A 450 -28.72 -4.58 6.01
CA ASN A 450 -30.02 -3.99 5.68
C ASN A 450 -31.07 -4.19 6.79
N ASN A 451 -31.00 -5.33 7.47
CA ASN A 451 -31.98 -5.74 8.48
C ASN A 451 -31.54 -5.45 9.92
N LEU A 452 -30.45 -4.70 10.13
CA LEU A 452 -30.08 -4.23 11.46
C LEU A 452 -31.19 -3.39 12.08
N SER A 453 -31.46 -3.63 13.36
CA SER A 453 -32.31 -2.78 14.19
C SER A 453 -31.72 -1.36 14.36
N ALA A 454 -32.54 -0.42 14.82
CA ALA A 454 -32.08 0.94 15.07
C ALA A 454 -30.96 0.99 16.13
N GLU A 455 -31.06 0.14 17.15
CA GLU A 455 -30.07 -0.01 18.22
C GLU A 455 -28.74 -0.56 17.67
N GLN A 456 -28.79 -1.54 16.76
CA GLN A 456 -27.60 -2.10 16.16
C GLN A 456 -26.88 -1.11 15.23
N LYS A 457 -27.64 -0.35 14.43
CA LYS A 457 -27.07 0.73 13.60
C LYS A 457 -26.42 1.79 14.47
N ALA A 458 -27.10 2.22 15.53
CA ALA A 458 -26.55 3.19 16.47
C ALA A 458 -25.24 2.71 17.15
N TYR A 459 -25.10 1.41 17.40
CA TYR A 459 -23.86 0.83 17.93
C TYR A 459 -22.71 0.97 16.93
N PHE A 460 -22.90 0.57 15.67
CA PHE A 460 -21.88 0.74 14.64
C PHE A 460 -21.58 2.21 14.35
N ASP A 461 -22.61 3.06 14.25
CA ASP A 461 -22.43 4.51 14.06
C ASP A 461 -21.58 5.15 15.16
N ALA A 462 -21.66 4.62 16.39
CA ALA A 462 -20.85 5.08 17.51
C ALA A 462 -19.37 4.67 17.42
N MET A 463 -19.03 3.70 16.58
CA MET A 463 -17.66 3.24 16.30
C MET A 463 -17.06 3.91 15.05
N VAL A 464 -17.90 4.26 14.05
CA VAL A 464 -17.45 4.87 12.79
C VAL A 464 -16.61 6.12 13.06
N GLY A 465 -15.44 6.19 12.40
CA GLY A 465 -14.51 7.33 12.50
C GLY A 465 -13.71 7.40 13.80
N LYS A 466 -13.85 6.42 14.70
CA LYS A 466 -13.04 6.30 15.92
C LYS A 466 -11.96 5.24 15.77
N GLY A 467 -10.85 5.44 16.47
CA GLY A 467 -9.79 4.43 16.56
C GLY A 467 -10.16 3.27 17.47
N MET A 468 -9.47 2.13 17.30
CA MET A 468 -9.75 0.91 18.07
C MET A 468 -9.69 1.11 19.58
N LEU A 469 -8.87 2.05 20.08
CA LEU A 469 -8.77 2.36 21.52
C LEU A 469 -10.04 3.03 22.09
N GLU A 470 -10.91 3.54 21.23
CA GLU A 470 -12.19 4.15 21.63
C GLU A 470 -13.39 3.21 21.40
N TRP A 471 -13.17 2.05 20.75
CA TRP A 471 -14.21 1.03 20.64
C TRP A 471 -14.44 0.37 22.00
N ALA A 472 -15.60 -0.25 22.15
CA ALA A 472 -15.91 -0.95 23.39
C ALA A 472 -15.05 -2.22 23.52
N ASP A 473 -14.49 -2.43 24.72
CA ASP A 473 -13.93 -3.72 25.12
C ASP A 473 -15.09 -4.66 25.47
N VAL A 474 -15.29 -5.68 24.64
CA VAL A 474 -16.44 -6.60 24.72
C VAL A 474 -15.99 -8.05 24.76
N GLU A 475 -16.69 -8.86 25.56
CA GLU A 475 -16.43 -10.29 25.61
C GLU A 475 -16.99 -11.01 24.39
N GLU A 476 -16.25 -12.04 23.96
CA GLU A 476 -16.71 -12.96 22.92
C GLU A 476 -18.04 -13.66 23.32
N PRO A 477 -19.10 -13.59 22.48
CA PRO A 477 -20.35 -14.29 22.74
C PRO A 477 -20.17 -15.80 22.90
N ALA A 478 -20.91 -16.41 23.82
CA ALA A 478 -20.72 -17.82 24.20
C ALA A 478 -20.87 -18.81 23.03
N ASP A 479 -21.75 -18.49 22.07
CA ASP A 479 -21.99 -19.25 20.85
C ASP A 479 -20.82 -19.19 19.84
N MET A 480 -19.90 -18.23 19.98
CA MET A 480 -18.73 -18.10 19.11
C MET A 480 -17.46 -18.78 19.66
N ARG A 481 -17.43 -19.13 20.95
CA ARG A 481 -16.24 -19.64 21.66
C ARG A 481 -15.83 -21.07 21.29
N SER A 482 -16.78 -21.90 20.86
CA SER A 482 -16.60 -23.36 20.69
C SER A 482 -16.67 -23.82 19.23
N LEU A 483 -16.43 -22.92 18.29
CA LEU A 483 -16.40 -23.24 16.87
C LEU A 483 -15.14 -24.03 16.52
N ASP A 484 -15.24 -24.88 15.49
CA ASP A 484 -14.06 -25.48 14.87
C ASP A 484 -13.10 -24.37 14.41
N ARG A 485 -11.79 -24.66 14.44
CA ARG A 485 -10.77 -23.64 14.20
C ARG A 485 -10.92 -22.96 12.84
N ASP A 486 -11.18 -23.71 11.77
CA ASP A 486 -11.19 -23.13 10.42
C ASP A 486 -12.45 -22.30 10.20
N VAL A 487 -13.58 -22.79 10.72
CA VAL A 487 -14.85 -22.04 10.80
C VAL A 487 -14.67 -20.78 11.63
N LYS A 488 -13.93 -20.86 12.75
CA LYS A 488 -13.66 -19.75 13.64
C LYS A 488 -12.85 -18.67 12.95
N VAL A 489 -11.80 -19.03 12.23
CA VAL A 489 -10.99 -18.07 11.46
C VAL A 489 -11.85 -17.37 10.41
N ALA A 490 -12.62 -18.12 9.62
CA ALA A 490 -13.48 -17.57 8.59
C ALA A 490 -14.53 -16.60 9.17
N VAL A 491 -15.26 -16.99 10.21
CA VAL A 491 -16.31 -16.13 10.78
C VAL A 491 -15.75 -14.88 11.45
N MET A 492 -14.56 -14.95 12.06
CA MET A 492 -13.86 -13.77 12.61
C MET A 492 -13.54 -12.77 11.51
N THR A 493 -13.04 -13.24 10.36
CA THR A 493 -12.80 -12.39 9.18
C THR A 493 -14.09 -11.76 8.69
N TYR A 494 -15.18 -12.52 8.53
CA TYR A 494 -16.46 -11.99 8.07
C TYR A 494 -17.01 -10.91 8.99
N ALA A 495 -16.87 -11.09 10.31
CA ALA A 495 -17.35 -10.12 11.28
C ALA A 495 -16.56 -8.81 11.26
N ALA A 496 -15.24 -8.87 11.12
CA ALA A 496 -14.39 -7.68 10.95
C ALA A 496 -14.71 -6.97 9.62
N ASP A 497 -14.75 -7.72 8.53
CA ASP A 497 -15.09 -7.24 7.18
C ASP A 497 -16.47 -6.57 7.15
N MET A 498 -17.47 -7.14 7.84
CA MET A 498 -18.82 -6.59 7.84
C MET A 498 -18.87 -5.20 8.49
N PHE A 499 -18.10 -4.98 9.56
CA PHE A 499 -18.02 -3.64 10.18
C PHE A 499 -17.25 -2.67 9.29
N SER A 500 -16.11 -3.08 8.73
CA SER A 500 -15.36 -2.20 7.82
C SER A 500 -16.16 -1.85 6.57
N TRP A 501 -16.98 -2.78 6.05
CA TRP A 501 -17.83 -2.54 4.89
C TRP A 501 -18.98 -1.56 5.22
N TYR A 502 -19.58 -1.70 6.41
CA TYR A 502 -20.57 -0.76 6.94
C TYR A 502 -20.00 0.65 7.11
N ALA A 503 -18.79 0.76 7.68
CA ALA A 503 -18.14 2.04 7.97
C ALA A 503 -17.50 2.69 6.74
N GLY A 504 -17.13 1.87 5.74
CA GLY A 504 -16.30 2.26 4.62
C GLY A 504 -17.05 2.76 3.40
N SER A 505 -16.30 2.97 2.33
CA SER A 505 -16.74 3.42 1.02
C SER A 505 -16.16 2.55 -0.10
N VAL A 506 -16.56 2.79 -1.35
CA VAL A 506 -15.89 2.16 -2.51
C VAL A 506 -14.39 2.44 -2.49
N GLU A 507 -13.96 3.65 -2.12
CA GLU A 507 -12.54 4.00 -1.98
C GLU A 507 -11.82 3.11 -0.95
N ALA A 508 -12.46 2.86 0.20
CA ALA A 508 -11.92 1.95 1.21
C ALA A 508 -11.83 0.51 0.69
N ASP A 509 -12.85 0.04 -0.02
CA ASP A 509 -12.90 -1.33 -0.57
C ASP A 509 -11.85 -1.55 -1.68
N VAL A 510 -11.52 -0.49 -2.45
CA VAL A 510 -10.52 -0.51 -3.52
C VAL A 510 -9.10 -0.53 -2.96
N TYR A 511 -8.87 0.11 -1.82
CA TYR A 511 -7.55 0.18 -1.20
C TYR A 511 -6.96 -1.21 -0.93
N PHE A 512 -5.64 -1.33 -1.08
CA PHE A 512 -4.85 -2.49 -0.67
C PHE A 512 -3.44 -2.03 -0.29
N CYS A 513 -2.75 -2.81 0.55
CA CYS A 513 -1.36 -2.53 0.88
C CYS A 513 -0.42 -2.79 -0.31
N PRO A 514 0.67 -2.03 -0.48
CA PRO A 514 1.63 -2.20 -1.58
C PRO A 514 2.09 -3.65 -1.79
N GLU A 515 2.27 -4.42 -0.70
CA GLU A 515 2.77 -5.80 -0.69
C GLU A 515 1.75 -6.84 -1.15
N ARG A 516 0.59 -6.44 -1.65
CA ARG A 516 -0.48 -7.38 -2.01
C ARG A 516 -0.02 -8.45 -3.00
N HIS A 517 0.83 -8.12 -3.97
CA HIS A 517 1.31 -9.08 -4.97
C HIS A 517 2.47 -9.97 -4.47
N GLY A 518 3.02 -9.66 -3.28
CA GLY A 518 4.11 -10.38 -2.62
C GLY A 518 3.72 -11.73 -2.02
N THR A 519 2.45 -12.15 -2.13
CA THR A 519 1.95 -13.34 -1.42
C THR A 519 2.72 -14.62 -1.78
N TYR A 520 3.28 -14.70 -3.00
CA TYR A 520 3.93 -15.90 -3.53
C TYR A 520 5.46 -15.94 -3.28
N PHE A 521 6.01 -14.92 -2.64
CA PHE A 521 7.46 -14.64 -2.59
C PHE A 521 8.01 -14.54 -1.16
N GLY A 522 7.22 -14.97 -0.16
CA GLY A 522 7.69 -15.15 1.22
C GLY A 522 7.89 -13.87 2.04
N SER A 523 7.60 -12.69 1.51
CA SER A 523 7.79 -11.42 2.23
C SER A 523 6.90 -11.29 3.47
N PHE A 524 5.68 -11.85 3.43
CA PHE A 524 4.82 -11.96 4.60
C PHE A 524 5.40 -12.90 5.65
N TYR A 525 6.08 -14.00 5.27
CA TYR A 525 6.77 -14.84 6.25
C TYR A 525 7.87 -14.04 6.94
N LEU A 526 8.70 -13.37 6.14
CA LEU A 526 9.83 -12.58 6.61
C LEU A 526 9.39 -11.45 7.56
N LYS A 527 8.21 -10.88 7.33
CA LYS A 527 7.64 -9.78 8.12
C LYS A 527 6.85 -10.24 9.36
N ASP A 528 5.97 -11.23 9.20
CA ASP A 528 4.89 -11.50 10.16
C ASP A 528 5.16 -12.70 11.08
N ILE A 529 6.13 -13.58 10.77
CA ILE A 529 6.32 -14.83 11.52
C ILE A 529 6.70 -14.60 13.00
N HIS A 530 7.40 -13.52 13.30
CA HIS A 530 7.70 -13.11 14.68
C HIS A 530 6.46 -12.70 15.44
N ALA A 531 5.61 -11.85 14.85
CA ALA A 531 4.33 -11.45 15.46
C ALA A 531 3.41 -12.65 15.68
N MET A 532 3.48 -13.67 14.82
CA MET A 532 2.74 -14.92 14.97
C MET A 532 3.31 -15.83 16.08
N SER A 533 4.60 -15.72 16.38
CA SER A 533 5.31 -16.55 17.37
C SER A 533 5.41 -15.88 18.75
N ASP A 534 5.33 -14.55 18.79
CA ASP A 534 5.40 -13.71 19.98
C ASP A 534 4.37 -12.57 19.89
N SER A 535 3.32 -12.67 20.70
CA SER A 535 2.25 -11.67 20.76
C SER A 535 2.70 -10.29 21.26
N SER A 536 3.92 -10.16 21.78
CA SER A 536 4.51 -8.88 22.20
C SER A 536 5.37 -8.23 21.11
N TYR A 537 5.66 -8.94 20.02
CA TYR A 537 6.42 -8.42 18.91
C TYR A 537 5.56 -7.47 18.05
N ALA A 538 6.00 -6.21 17.98
CA ALA A 538 5.45 -5.24 17.05
C ALA A 538 6.32 -5.20 15.79
N ILE A 539 5.71 -5.41 14.63
CA ILE A 539 6.40 -5.36 13.34
C ILE A 539 6.85 -3.91 13.09
N PRO A 540 8.16 -3.65 12.87
CA PRO A 540 8.63 -2.31 12.54
C PRO A 540 8.00 -1.84 11.23
N THR A 541 7.43 -0.63 11.25
CA THR A 541 6.71 -0.05 10.10
C THR A 541 7.63 0.30 8.93
N ASP A 542 8.92 0.46 9.20
CA ASP A 542 9.97 0.77 8.23
C ASP A 542 10.70 -0.48 7.70
N LEU A 543 10.37 -1.68 8.20
CA LEU A 543 11.07 -2.92 7.88
C LEU A 543 11.14 -3.17 6.36
N THR A 544 10.00 -3.11 5.67
CA THR A 544 9.90 -3.33 4.22
C THR A 544 10.80 -2.34 3.46
N GLY A 545 10.77 -1.06 3.84
CA GLY A 545 11.57 -0.01 3.21
C GLY A 545 13.07 -0.21 3.41
N ASN A 546 13.49 -0.38 4.67
CA ASN A 546 14.90 -0.55 5.03
C ASN A 546 15.51 -1.79 4.37
N MET A 547 14.76 -2.89 4.30
CA MET A 547 15.23 -4.14 3.68
C MET A 547 15.23 -4.09 2.15
N GLY A 548 14.31 -3.35 1.54
CA GLY A 548 14.39 -3.02 0.12
C GLY A 548 15.64 -2.22 -0.22
N GLU A 549 15.98 -1.20 0.58
CA GLU A 549 17.21 -0.41 0.42
C GLU A 549 18.46 -1.28 0.61
N ALA A 550 18.52 -2.08 1.68
CA ALA A 550 19.65 -2.98 1.95
C ALA A 550 19.88 -4.01 0.83
N MET A 551 18.81 -4.46 0.17
CA MET A 551 18.93 -5.30 -1.02
C MET A 551 19.61 -4.55 -2.16
N PHE A 552 19.17 -3.34 -2.49
CA PHE A 552 19.78 -2.55 -3.57
C PHE A 552 21.24 -2.19 -3.31
N GLU A 553 21.63 -1.98 -2.06
CA GLU A 553 23.04 -1.77 -1.68
C GLU A 553 23.91 -3.01 -1.92
N THR A 554 23.31 -4.20 -1.93
CA THR A 554 24.02 -5.48 -2.14
C THR A 554 24.15 -5.82 -3.63
N LEU A 555 23.20 -5.40 -4.45
CA LEU A 555 23.14 -5.72 -5.88
C LEU A 555 24.05 -4.83 -6.73
N ALA A 556 24.58 -5.39 -7.81
CA ALA A 556 25.18 -4.62 -8.88
C ALA A 556 24.08 -3.88 -9.67
N HIS A 557 24.46 -2.81 -10.38
CA HIS A 557 23.51 -1.96 -11.10
C HIS A 557 22.61 -2.73 -12.07
N ASP A 558 23.17 -3.65 -12.85
CA ASP A 558 22.44 -4.48 -13.80
C ASP A 558 21.46 -5.45 -13.11
N GLN A 559 21.83 -5.99 -11.96
CA GLN A 559 20.96 -6.81 -11.12
C GLN A 559 19.82 -5.99 -10.51
N SER A 560 20.12 -4.82 -9.95
CA SER A 560 19.10 -3.93 -9.39
C SER A 560 18.12 -3.45 -10.46
N GLN A 561 18.59 -3.26 -11.69
CA GLN A 561 17.75 -2.81 -12.80
C GLN A 561 16.62 -3.80 -13.10
N LEU A 562 16.87 -5.11 -13.00
CA LEU A 562 15.86 -6.16 -13.17
C LEU A 562 14.70 -6.05 -12.17
N ILE A 563 14.94 -5.44 -11.00
CA ILE A 563 13.94 -5.21 -9.97
C ILE A 563 13.29 -3.83 -10.15
N THR A 564 14.08 -2.78 -10.40
CA THR A 564 13.52 -1.42 -10.53
C THR A 564 12.66 -1.27 -11.77
N ASP A 565 12.98 -1.95 -12.87
CA ASP A 565 12.17 -1.94 -14.10
C ASP A 565 10.78 -2.55 -13.88
N LEU A 566 10.62 -3.44 -12.90
CA LEU A 566 9.33 -4.05 -12.60
C LEU A 566 8.28 -3.01 -12.19
N VAL A 567 8.68 -1.87 -11.62
CA VAL A 567 7.77 -0.77 -11.27
C VAL A 567 7.02 -0.27 -12.50
N ASP A 568 7.73 -0.03 -13.61
CA ASP A 568 7.11 0.43 -14.85
C ASP A 568 6.43 -0.72 -15.61
N VAL A 569 7.02 -1.92 -15.59
CA VAL A 569 6.45 -3.10 -16.24
C VAL A 569 5.08 -3.46 -15.65
N GLN A 570 4.93 -3.41 -14.33
CA GLN A 570 3.67 -3.79 -13.68
C GLN A 570 2.60 -2.70 -13.70
N LYS A 571 3.00 -1.42 -13.90
CA LYS A 571 2.13 -0.24 -13.75
C LYS A 571 0.79 -0.37 -14.50
N PRO A 572 0.72 -0.85 -15.76
CA PRO A 572 -0.55 -1.05 -16.44
C PRO A 572 -1.44 -2.11 -15.78
N SER A 573 -0.85 -3.24 -15.36
CA SER A 573 -1.59 -4.32 -14.68
C SER A 573 -2.09 -3.87 -13.30
N LEU A 574 -1.25 -3.13 -12.57
CA LEU A 574 -1.60 -2.60 -11.25
C LEU A 574 -2.74 -1.59 -11.32
N GLN A 575 -2.73 -0.70 -12.32
CA GLN A 575 -3.85 0.21 -12.56
C GLN A 575 -5.11 -0.57 -12.97
N GLY A 576 -4.99 -1.58 -13.84
CA GLY A 576 -6.13 -2.44 -14.20
C GLY A 576 -6.74 -3.14 -12.98
N ILE A 577 -5.92 -3.56 -12.02
CA ILE A 577 -6.39 -4.14 -10.75
C ILE A 577 -7.20 -3.13 -9.94
N VAL A 578 -6.76 -1.87 -9.87
CA VAL A 578 -7.53 -0.79 -9.21
C VAL A 578 -8.89 -0.61 -9.88
N ASP A 579 -8.92 -0.51 -11.21
CA ASP A 579 -10.14 -0.30 -11.99
C ASP A 579 -11.13 -1.48 -11.86
N VAL A 580 -10.62 -2.72 -11.86
CA VAL A 580 -11.42 -3.94 -11.68
C VAL A 580 -11.97 -4.02 -10.25
N ARG A 581 -11.15 -3.69 -9.24
CA ARG A 581 -11.60 -3.63 -7.85
C ARG A 581 -12.69 -2.59 -7.63
N GLU A 582 -12.60 -1.44 -8.27
CA GLU A 582 -13.64 -0.41 -8.19
C GLU A 582 -14.96 -0.93 -8.73
N GLN A 583 -14.95 -1.57 -9.90
CA GLN A 583 -16.15 -2.17 -10.50
C GLN A 583 -16.75 -3.28 -9.64
N ILE A 584 -15.92 -4.17 -9.09
CA ILE A 584 -16.36 -5.23 -8.16
C ILE A 584 -16.99 -4.59 -6.92
N SER A 585 -16.34 -3.59 -6.32
CA SER A 585 -16.79 -2.96 -5.08
C SER A 585 -18.14 -2.24 -5.28
N ILE A 586 -18.30 -1.52 -6.39
CA ILE A 586 -19.57 -0.89 -6.78
C ILE A 586 -20.68 -1.94 -6.93
N GLU A 587 -20.38 -3.05 -7.61
CA GLU A 587 -21.36 -4.10 -7.87
C GLU A 587 -21.75 -4.85 -6.59
N LEU A 588 -20.79 -5.20 -5.72
CA LEU A 588 -21.06 -5.85 -4.44
C LEU A 588 -21.81 -4.93 -3.47
N ARG A 589 -21.50 -3.62 -3.44
CA ARG A 589 -22.18 -2.65 -2.56
C ARG A 589 -23.67 -2.46 -2.87
N LYS A 590 -24.17 -2.91 -4.02
CA LYS A 590 -25.62 -3.00 -4.28
C LYS A 590 -26.36 -3.77 -3.18
N PHE A 591 -25.73 -4.77 -2.58
CA PHE A 591 -26.32 -5.49 -1.46
C PHE A 591 -26.51 -4.61 -0.22
N LEU A 592 -25.75 -3.54 -0.01
CA LEU A 592 -25.97 -2.58 1.08
C LEU A 592 -27.21 -1.72 0.87
N ASP A 593 -27.67 -1.57 -0.37
CA ASP A 593 -28.89 -0.84 -0.74
C ASP A 593 -30.12 -1.77 -0.87
N GLY A 594 -29.94 -3.06 -0.56
CA GLY A 594 -30.98 -4.08 -0.71
C GLY A 594 -31.25 -4.48 -2.16
N GLU A 595 -30.34 -4.14 -3.06
CA GLU A 595 -30.36 -4.54 -4.47
C GLU A 595 -29.61 -5.86 -4.68
N ALA A 596 -29.82 -6.50 -5.83
CA ALA A 596 -29.08 -7.70 -6.23
C ALA A 596 -27.86 -7.32 -7.07
N ALA A 597 -26.72 -7.97 -6.81
CA ALA A 597 -25.52 -7.89 -7.63
C ALA A 597 -25.51 -8.94 -8.76
N ASP A 598 -24.85 -8.65 -9.88
CA ASP A 598 -24.66 -9.57 -10.99
C ASP A 598 -23.46 -10.50 -10.72
N LYS A 599 -23.75 -11.74 -10.29
CA LYS A 599 -22.72 -12.76 -10.04
C LYS A 599 -21.86 -13.04 -11.27
N ALA A 600 -22.42 -13.06 -12.47
CA ALA A 600 -21.66 -13.36 -13.68
C ALA A 600 -20.65 -12.24 -14.00
N LEU A 601 -21.04 -10.98 -13.77
CA LEU A 601 -20.15 -9.84 -13.87
C LEU A 601 -19.01 -9.93 -12.85
N ILE A 602 -19.32 -10.19 -11.57
CA ILE A 602 -18.31 -10.34 -10.51
C ILE A 602 -17.30 -11.44 -10.87
N ILE A 603 -17.75 -12.61 -11.32
CA ILE A 603 -16.85 -13.70 -11.71
C ILE A 603 -15.97 -13.29 -12.89
N SER A 604 -16.52 -12.66 -13.92
CA SER A 604 -15.74 -12.18 -15.07
C SER A 604 -14.69 -11.14 -14.66
N LEU A 605 -15.04 -10.21 -13.76
CA LEU A 605 -14.11 -9.19 -13.25
C LEU A 605 -13.01 -9.84 -12.40
N MET A 606 -13.33 -10.88 -11.63
CA MET A 606 -12.34 -11.60 -10.82
C MET A 606 -11.37 -12.44 -11.68
N GLU A 607 -11.83 -13.01 -12.79
CA GLU A 607 -10.94 -13.65 -13.78
C GLU A 607 -10.01 -12.62 -14.44
N GLU A 608 -10.52 -11.41 -14.74
CA GLU A 608 -9.71 -10.30 -15.24
C GLU A 608 -8.67 -9.85 -14.19
N TYR A 609 -9.08 -9.69 -12.93
CA TYR A 609 -8.18 -9.44 -11.81
C TYR A 609 -7.05 -10.47 -11.79
N GLY A 610 -7.38 -11.76 -11.82
CA GLY A 610 -6.39 -12.84 -11.77
C GLY A 610 -5.48 -12.88 -12.99
N THR A 611 -5.99 -12.47 -14.16
CA THR A 611 -5.15 -12.31 -15.36
C THR A 611 -4.11 -11.20 -15.18
N LEU A 612 -4.49 -10.07 -14.59
CA LEU A 612 -3.60 -8.94 -14.32
C LEU A 612 -2.57 -9.29 -13.23
N ASP A 613 -3.02 -9.92 -12.14
CA ASP A 613 -2.15 -10.45 -11.08
C ASP A 613 -1.15 -11.47 -11.64
N GLY A 614 -1.63 -12.40 -12.46
CA GLY A 614 -0.82 -13.39 -13.17
C GLY A 614 0.31 -12.77 -14.00
N ALA A 615 0.06 -11.64 -14.65
CA ALA A 615 1.09 -10.91 -15.38
C ALA A 615 2.14 -10.28 -14.44
N ILE A 616 1.72 -9.73 -13.29
CA ILE A 616 2.63 -9.16 -12.29
C ILE A 616 3.55 -10.26 -11.73
N ILE A 617 2.97 -11.35 -11.22
CA ILE A 617 3.72 -12.41 -10.54
C ILE A 617 4.62 -13.20 -11.50
N TYR A 618 4.23 -13.34 -12.78
CA TYR A 618 5.10 -13.89 -13.82
C TYR A 618 6.36 -13.05 -13.99
N ASN A 619 6.20 -11.73 -14.09
CA ASN A 619 7.34 -10.81 -14.26
C ASN A 619 8.25 -10.82 -13.03
N TYR A 620 7.69 -10.87 -11.82
CA TYR A 620 8.47 -10.96 -10.59
C TYR A 620 9.28 -12.26 -10.56
N ALA A 621 8.65 -13.42 -10.70
CA ALA A 621 9.34 -14.71 -10.69
C ALA A 621 10.47 -14.78 -11.74
N THR A 622 10.20 -14.27 -12.95
CA THR A 622 11.17 -14.25 -14.05
C THR A 622 12.37 -13.37 -13.76
N ASN A 623 12.16 -12.15 -13.26
CA ASN A 623 13.25 -11.21 -12.98
C ASN A 623 14.01 -11.58 -11.71
N PHE A 624 13.33 -12.05 -10.66
CA PHE A 624 13.98 -12.54 -9.45
C PHE A 624 14.87 -13.74 -9.76
N SER A 625 14.41 -14.68 -10.60
CA SER A 625 15.25 -15.78 -11.05
C SER A 625 16.48 -15.32 -11.83
N GLN A 626 16.39 -14.27 -12.65
CA GLN A 626 17.53 -13.72 -13.36
C GLN A 626 18.53 -13.05 -12.40
N VAL A 627 18.03 -12.32 -11.40
CA VAL A 627 18.87 -11.79 -10.32
C VAL A 627 19.60 -12.93 -9.63
N ASN A 628 18.89 -13.96 -9.18
CA ASN A 628 19.47 -15.13 -8.49
C ASN A 628 20.62 -15.77 -9.28
N GLN A 629 20.41 -16.00 -10.58
CA GLN A 629 21.39 -16.66 -11.46
C GLN A 629 22.66 -15.82 -11.69
N SER A 630 22.59 -14.51 -11.42
CA SER A 630 23.69 -13.57 -11.62
C SER A 630 24.42 -13.18 -10.33
N LEU A 631 23.92 -13.57 -9.16
CA LEU A 631 24.53 -13.23 -7.87
C LEU A 631 25.95 -13.82 -7.75
N THR A 632 26.87 -13.06 -7.15
CA THR A 632 28.13 -13.64 -6.67
C THR A 632 27.92 -14.36 -5.34
N ASP A 633 28.85 -15.25 -4.99
CA ASP A 633 28.84 -15.95 -3.70
C ASP A 633 28.79 -14.96 -2.52
N GLU A 634 29.50 -13.83 -2.62
CA GLU A 634 29.49 -12.79 -1.58
C GLU A 634 28.13 -12.09 -1.46
N GLN A 635 27.48 -11.77 -2.59
CA GLN A 635 26.15 -11.16 -2.59
C GLN A 635 25.12 -12.12 -1.99
N GLN A 636 25.14 -13.39 -2.43
CA GLN A 636 24.24 -14.41 -1.90
C GLN A 636 24.44 -14.59 -0.38
N ALA A 637 25.68 -14.63 0.10
CA ALA A 637 25.98 -14.71 1.52
C ALA A 637 25.46 -13.48 2.31
N GLN A 638 25.56 -12.28 1.73
CA GLN A 638 25.07 -11.05 2.37
C GLN A 638 23.53 -11.02 2.46
N LEU A 639 22.82 -11.38 1.39
CA LEU A 639 21.35 -11.45 1.41
C LEU A 639 20.87 -12.49 2.44
N MET A 640 21.53 -13.65 2.51
CA MET A 640 21.26 -14.67 3.51
C MET A 640 21.51 -14.18 4.94
N ALA A 641 22.53 -13.34 5.15
CA ALA A 641 22.81 -12.75 6.46
C ALA A 641 21.68 -11.82 6.92
N TYR A 642 21.06 -11.05 6.02
CA TYR A 642 19.87 -10.25 6.37
C TYR A 642 18.72 -11.15 6.85
N ARG A 643 18.45 -12.25 6.15
CA ARG A 643 17.42 -13.21 6.59
C ARG A 643 17.74 -13.81 7.95
N GLU A 644 18.99 -14.20 8.18
CA GLU A 644 19.44 -14.74 9.47
C GLU A 644 19.30 -13.72 10.60
N GLU A 645 19.69 -12.48 10.37
CA GLU A 645 19.54 -11.39 11.34
C GLU A 645 18.07 -11.13 11.67
N MET A 646 17.21 -11.13 10.65
CA MET A 646 15.77 -10.92 10.82
C MET A 646 15.11 -12.06 11.55
N LEU A 647 15.40 -13.32 11.21
CA LEU A 647 14.58 -14.47 11.62
C LEU A 647 15.22 -15.37 12.68
N GLY A 648 16.55 -15.41 12.77
CA GLY A 648 17.28 -16.33 13.65
C GLY A 648 16.80 -17.78 13.50
N ASP A 649 16.32 -18.39 14.58
CA ASP A 649 15.84 -19.77 14.55
C ASP A 649 14.57 -19.98 13.68
N LEU A 650 13.90 -18.90 13.24
CA LEU A 650 12.72 -18.93 12.37
C LEU A 650 13.06 -18.78 10.88
N MET A 651 14.34 -18.83 10.49
CA MET A 651 14.77 -18.64 9.09
C MET A 651 14.01 -19.50 8.09
N TYR A 652 13.75 -20.76 8.42
CA TYR A 652 13.05 -21.70 7.55
C TYR A 652 11.98 -22.47 8.32
N PRO A 653 10.77 -22.59 7.77
CA PRO A 653 9.76 -23.43 8.38
C PRO A 653 10.08 -24.92 8.19
N SER A 654 9.64 -25.74 9.14
CA SER A 654 9.79 -27.21 9.04
C SER A 654 8.88 -27.88 8.00
N GLY A 655 8.03 -27.11 7.32
CA GLY A 655 6.99 -27.57 6.43
C GLY A 655 6.49 -26.42 5.57
N ALA A 656 5.17 -26.27 5.45
CA ALA A 656 4.55 -25.18 4.71
C ALA A 656 3.46 -24.53 5.54
N TYR A 657 2.76 -23.56 4.96
CA TYR A 657 1.62 -22.90 5.58
C TYR A 657 0.40 -22.94 4.68
N LEU A 658 -0.75 -23.19 5.29
CA LEU A 658 -2.05 -22.86 4.72
C LEU A 658 -2.49 -21.55 5.39
N TYR A 659 -2.36 -20.45 4.65
CA TYR A 659 -2.39 -19.09 5.22
C TYR A 659 -1.29 -18.91 6.28
N SER A 660 -1.66 -18.75 7.55
CA SER A 660 -0.71 -18.67 8.67
C SER A 660 -0.63 -19.95 9.50
N GLN A 661 -1.36 -21.00 9.11
CA GLN A 661 -1.32 -22.29 9.80
C GLN A 661 -0.18 -23.16 9.28
N ALA A 662 0.73 -23.56 10.16
CA ALA A 662 1.74 -24.56 9.82
C ALA A 662 1.09 -25.90 9.44
N ILE A 663 1.50 -26.45 8.30
CA ILE A 663 1.09 -27.75 7.76
C ILE A 663 2.33 -28.55 7.33
N SER A 664 2.15 -29.87 7.17
CA SER A 664 3.14 -30.66 6.42
C SER A 664 3.11 -30.23 4.96
N MET A 665 4.26 -30.30 4.28
CA MET A 665 4.36 -29.99 2.85
C MET A 665 3.29 -30.78 2.07
N PRO A 666 2.34 -30.12 1.39
CA PRO A 666 1.30 -30.80 0.66
C PRO A 666 1.87 -31.49 -0.58
N ALA A 667 1.14 -32.47 -1.11
CA ALA A 667 1.47 -33.02 -2.41
C ALA A 667 1.15 -31.98 -3.49
N ILE A 668 2.17 -31.45 -4.15
CA ILE A 668 2.02 -30.53 -5.27
C ILE A 668 1.90 -31.36 -6.55
N LEU A 669 0.82 -31.16 -7.29
CA LEU A 669 0.59 -31.84 -8.57
C LEU A 669 1.57 -31.30 -9.65
N ASN A 670 1.59 -31.95 -10.82
CA ASN A 670 2.47 -31.57 -11.91
C ASN A 670 2.33 -30.08 -12.31
N THR A 671 3.41 -29.31 -12.20
CA THR A 671 3.49 -27.89 -12.58
C THR A 671 4.14 -27.66 -13.94
N ASP A 672 4.51 -28.72 -14.69
CA ASP A 672 5.20 -28.61 -15.99
C ASP A 672 4.42 -27.79 -17.03
N PHE A 673 3.09 -27.72 -16.94
CA PHE A 673 2.25 -26.96 -17.85
C PHE A 673 2.45 -25.43 -17.74
N LEU A 674 3.09 -24.96 -16.67
CA LEU A 674 3.44 -23.57 -16.45
C LEU A 674 4.77 -23.17 -17.12
N PHE A 675 5.42 -24.09 -17.84
CA PHE A 675 6.67 -23.85 -18.56
C PHE A 675 6.49 -24.07 -20.07
N LYS A 676 7.37 -23.48 -20.88
CA LYS A 676 7.37 -23.62 -22.34
C LYS A 676 8.77 -23.75 -22.94
#